data_AF-A0A3B8JXH5-F1
#
_entry.id   AF-A0A3B8JXH5-F1
#
_cell.length_a   1.000
_cell.length_b   1.000
_cell.length_c   1.000
_cell.angle_alpha   90.00
_cell.angle_beta   90.00
_cell.angle_gamma   90.00
#
_symmetry.space_group_name_H-M   'P 1'
#
loop_
_entity.id
_entity.type
_entity.pdbx_description
1 polymer ?
#
loop_
_entity_poly.entity_id
_entity_poly.type
_entity_poly.pdbx_seq_one_letter_code
_entity_poly.pdbx_strand_id
1 'polypeptide(L)'
;MFWLNAGYRLIHLVAYAFLLTMGLFIFPLSTAAQEVIHFPDLQLEAAVRRALDRPTGLLTTADMALLKTLEAGRQNIVDLSGLEYAVNLESLNLYQNSVEGLSPLGALTRLRVLNLGGNSIKDISALRGLTALEELDLSHNRLTNIDALQKMTSLRLLHLEGNDISVLTPLASLKSLEGLFLSGCLDDRNVSPLAGLTRLQRLMLADGRISDLTFLANMKQLRWLELRNNQISRVEPLRGLTRLEWLSLAGNRVEELNALGGLRQLQLLDLNNNRVRQIAPLLRLRNLQWVELQNNFLELAEGTPVQRDLAKLTAGGAEVVTRPQKLPIYRGNGLVAAEAGSGGSLLRTPAEQYFTLLNYSTGWRIKSFTVVHEGGKPLDFVREVGYRSFPGGTFSWYAISGSSSVEDKKADFYSLTFKQPGPVQLGLAIQLWPGYADDSARCFYISQVVLENVETEDLYTLELERDSLQESSSAGSGTGTLYQDYPVKAAPTRAVLQQFLSEALQQRVSSLEVRYSGEALKMPDDLEAMLEEIFTGDDYLRYSQRSHRISWSTEPGGTQLLELRFQHLATREEEEAVERQVARILSKILTSGMDEHEKTRAVHDYIVANVAYDLNYREHSAYAALVKNRAVCQGYALLLYKMLNKAGVETRLISGKAGGENHLWNLVNLGGNWYHIDATWNDPVPDVPGRVRYDYYNRSDAQMAPTHSWDRDLYPAALTPYPYPVN
;
A
#
# COMPACT_ATOMS: atom_id res chain seq x y z
N MET A 1 4.35 38.01 93.02
CA MET A 1 3.56 38.61 91.93
C MET A 1 3.58 37.63 90.78
N PHE A 2 2.40 37.13 90.40
CA PHE A 2 2.16 36.05 89.45
C PHE A 2 3.00 36.14 88.16
N TRP A 3 3.85 35.15 87.92
CA TRP A 3 4.42 34.85 86.60
C TRP A 3 4.83 33.37 86.51
N LEU A 4 4.38 32.73 85.42
CA LEU A 4 4.99 31.66 84.61
C LEU A 4 5.50 30.35 85.25
N ASN A 5 5.19 29.28 84.51
CA ASN A 5 5.78 27.93 84.49
C ASN A 5 5.29 26.90 85.51
N ALA A 6 4.43 25.99 85.02
CA ALA A 6 4.71 24.55 84.90
C ALA A 6 3.35 23.81 84.70
N GLY A 7 2.98 23.20 83.57
CA GLY A 7 3.83 22.53 82.59
C GLY A 7 4.70 21.52 83.31
N TYR A 8 4.24 20.27 83.51
CA TYR A 8 4.98 19.07 83.98
C TYR A 8 4.29 18.16 85.03
N ARG A 9 3.01 18.36 85.38
CA ARG A 9 2.31 17.40 86.29
C ARG A 9 0.92 16.95 85.84
N LEU A 10 0.76 16.66 84.55
CA LEU A 10 -0.34 15.85 84.02
C LEU A 10 0.14 14.83 82.97
N ILE A 11 1.39 14.34 83.09
CA ILE A 11 2.02 13.39 82.15
C ILE A 11 2.42 12.06 82.82
N HIS A 12 2.33 11.91 84.15
CA HIS A 12 2.78 10.69 84.83
C HIS A 12 1.71 9.82 85.48
N LEU A 13 0.41 10.14 85.38
CA LEU A 13 -0.66 9.31 85.98
C LEU A 13 -1.58 8.56 85.00
N VAL A 14 -1.37 8.69 83.68
CA VAL A 14 -2.10 7.90 82.65
C VAL A 14 -1.21 6.82 82.01
N ALA A 15 0.10 6.82 82.30
CA ALA A 15 1.06 5.89 81.69
C ALA A 15 1.11 4.49 82.34
N TYR A 16 0.39 4.23 83.45
CA TYR A 16 0.44 2.93 84.15
C TYR A 16 -0.86 2.11 84.07
N ALA A 17 -1.92 2.62 83.43
CA ALA A 17 -3.12 1.85 83.10
C ALA A 17 -3.14 1.35 81.64
N PHE A 18 -2.11 1.67 80.84
CA PHE A 18 -2.01 1.30 79.42
C PHE A 18 -1.06 0.12 79.13
N LEU A 19 -0.43 -0.46 80.16
CA LEU A 19 0.58 -1.53 80.02
C LEU A 19 0.18 -2.87 80.64
N LEU A 20 -1.12 -3.08 80.94
CA LEU A 20 -1.61 -4.33 81.56
C LEU A 20 -2.92 -4.85 80.95
N THR A 21 -3.09 -4.67 79.64
CA THR A 21 -4.06 -5.42 78.80
C THR A 21 -3.42 -6.02 77.54
N MET A 22 -2.08 -6.02 77.42
CA MET A 22 -1.35 -6.85 76.43
C MET A 22 -1.28 -8.33 76.85
N GLY A 23 -2.41 -8.87 77.32
CA GLY A 23 -2.62 -10.30 77.48
C GLY A 23 -3.21 -10.88 76.20
N LEU A 24 -2.35 -11.51 75.40
CA LEU A 24 -2.68 -12.69 74.57
C LEU A 24 -4.03 -12.65 73.85
N PHE A 25 -4.18 -11.75 72.88
CA PHE A 25 -4.81 -12.16 71.62
C PHE A 25 -3.69 -12.54 70.66
N ILE A 26 -3.28 -13.81 70.75
CA ILE A 26 -2.74 -14.49 69.58
C ILE A 26 -3.91 -14.56 68.61
N PHE A 27 -4.10 -13.50 67.82
CA PHE A 27 -4.67 -13.71 66.50
C PHE A 27 -3.75 -14.73 65.83
N PRO A 28 -4.25 -15.84 65.29
CA PRO A 28 -3.45 -16.52 64.30
C PRO A 28 -3.16 -15.45 63.26
N LEU A 29 -1.90 -15.04 63.11
CA LEU A 29 -1.46 -14.54 61.83
C LEU A 29 -1.78 -15.70 60.88
N SER A 30 -2.94 -15.61 60.24
CA SER A 30 -3.12 -16.22 58.95
C SER A 30 -2.04 -15.56 58.09
N THR A 31 -0.87 -16.19 58.04
CA THR A 31 0.02 -16.06 56.90
C THR A 31 -0.86 -16.44 55.73
N ALA A 32 -1.43 -15.43 55.05
CA ALA A 32 -2.02 -15.65 53.74
C ALA A 32 -0.94 -16.40 52.96
N ALA A 33 -1.20 -17.65 52.62
CA ALA A 33 -0.26 -18.46 51.89
C ALA A 33 0.10 -17.67 50.64
N GLN A 34 1.35 -17.21 50.55
CA GLN A 34 1.85 -16.55 49.37
C GLN A 34 1.91 -17.62 48.29
N GLU A 35 0.84 -17.70 47.50
CA GLU A 35 0.75 -18.62 46.39
C GLU A 35 1.87 -18.27 45.40
N VAL A 36 2.69 -19.28 45.10
CA VAL A 36 3.78 -19.17 44.15
C VAL A 36 3.16 -19.16 42.76
N ILE A 37 3.51 -18.16 41.97
CA ILE A 37 2.98 -17.99 40.63
C ILE A 37 3.90 -18.68 39.65
N HIS A 38 3.30 -19.48 38.78
CA HIS A 38 3.97 -20.14 37.68
C HIS A 38 3.68 -19.38 36.38
N PHE A 39 4.74 -18.99 35.66
CA PHE A 39 4.65 -18.39 34.33
C PHE A 39 5.04 -19.43 33.29
N PRO A 40 4.11 -19.96 32.48
CA PRO A 40 4.43 -20.86 31.38
C PRO A 40 5.33 -20.19 30.32
N ASP A 41 5.16 -18.88 30.13
CA ASP A 41 5.94 -18.07 29.21
C ASP A 41 7.14 -17.43 29.93
N LEU A 42 8.34 -17.89 29.58
CA LEU A 42 9.60 -17.42 30.19
C LEU A 42 9.91 -15.95 29.85
N GLN A 43 9.42 -15.45 28.71
CA GLN A 43 9.66 -14.07 28.28
C GLN A 43 8.79 -13.13 29.11
N LEU A 44 7.54 -13.53 29.37
CA LEU A 44 6.66 -12.83 30.29
C LEU A 44 7.21 -12.85 31.72
N GLU A 45 7.69 -14.00 32.20
CA GLU A 45 8.32 -14.09 33.52
C GLU A 45 9.52 -13.13 33.61
N ALA A 46 10.39 -13.11 32.59
CA ALA A 46 11.54 -12.22 32.54
C ALA A 46 11.13 -10.73 32.53
N ALA A 47 10.04 -10.37 31.86
CA ALA A 47 9.48 -9.02 31.90
C ALA A 47 9.00 -8.63 33.30
N VAL A 48 8.24 -9.52 33.94
CA VAL A 48 7.74 -9.34 35.31
C VAL A 48 8.89 -9.19 36.31
N ARG A 49 9.91 -10.05 36.22
CA ARG A 49 11.10 -9.99 37.08
C ARG A 49 11.86 -8.68 36.95
N ARG A 50 12.03 -8.17 35.71
CA ARG A 50 12.64 -6.87 35.48
C ARG A 50 11.82 -5.72 36.07
N ALA A 51 10.50 -5.76 35.89
CA ALA A 51 9.61 -4.73 36.43
C ALA A 51 9.58 -4.71 37.97
N LEU A 52 9.80 -5.86 38.62
CA LEU A 52 9.87 -5.99 40.07
C LEU A 52 11.27 -5.84 40.67
N ASP A 53 12.30 -5.64 39.84
CA ASP A 53 13.72 -5.70 40.25
C ASP A 53 14.07 -6.98 41.03
N ARG A 54 13.56 -8.13 40.56
CA ARG A 54 13.67 -9.42 41.22
C ARG A 54 14.18 -10.53 40.29
N PRO A 55 15.50 -10.59 40.03
CA PRO A 55 16.07 -11.47 39.03
C PRO A 55 16.01 -12.96 39.41
N THR A 56 15.90 -13.28 40.70
CA THR A 56 15.91 -14.66 41.22
C THR A 56 14.86 -14.89 42.30
N GLY A 57 14.60 -16.16 42.61
CA GLY A 57 13.68 -16.57 43.66
C GLY A 57 12.23 -16.68 43.18
N LEU A 58 11.37 -17.21 44.04
CA LEU A 58 9.96 -17.44 43.72
C LEU A 58 9.23 -16.10 43.57
N LEU A 59 8.34 -16.01 42.59
CA LEU A 59 7.37 -14.92 42.44
C LEU A 59 6.07 -15.32 43.13
N THR A 60 5.52 -14.42 43.94
CA THR A 60 4.30 -14.67 44.71
C THR A 60 3.19 -13.70 44.34
N THR A 61 1.96 -13.98 44.74
CA THR A 61 0.83 -13.04 44.60
C THR A 61 1.07 -11.69 45.28
N ALA A 62 1.82 -11.65 46.38
CA ALA A 62 2.23 -10.41 47.02
C ALA A 62 3.18 -9.59 46.15
N ASP A 63 4.07 -10.25 45.40
CA ASP A 63 4.99 -9.60 44.46
C ASP A 63 4.22 -9.01 43.28
N MET A 64 3.30 -9.78 42.71
CA MET A 64 2.48 -9.31 41.58
C MET A 64 1.57 -8.14 41.95
N ALA A 65 1.12 -8.06 43.20
CA ALA A 65 0.36 -6.91 43.69
C ALA A 65 1.17 -5.60 43.71
N LEU A 66 2.51 -5.65 43.60
CA LEU A 66 3.36 -4.45 43.49
C LEU A 66 3.45 -3.91 42.06
N LEU A 67 3.12 -4.71 41.04
CA LEU A 67 3.15 -4.27 39.65
C LEU A 67 2.05 -3.24 39.39
N LYS A 68 2.48 -2.03 39.00
CA LYS A 68 1.61 -0.96 38.48
C LYS A 68 1.75 -0.76 36.98
N THR A 69 2.95 -1.03 36.45
CA THR A 69 3.29 -0.86 35.04
C THR A 69 4.11 -2.05 34.58
N LEU A 70 3.81 -2.58 33.39
CA LEU A 70 4.61 -3.64 32.78
C LEU A 70 4.87 -3.35 31.30
N GLU A 71 6.16 -3.20 30.96
CA GLU A 71 6.65 -3.01 29.59
C GLU A 71 7.18 -4.34 29.03
N ALA A 72 6.37 -4.98 28.20
CA ALA A 72 6.57 -6.33 27.69
C ALA A 72 6.42 -6.43 26.16
N GLY A 73 6.56 -5.31 25.42
CA GLY A 73 6.48 -5.32 23.96
C GLY A 73 7.72 -5.92 23.28
N ARG A 74 7.53 -6.52 22.09
CA ARG A 74 8.59 -7.11 21.23
C ARG A 74 9.41 -8.20 21.92
N GLN A 75 8.76 -9.10 22.64
CA GLN A 75 9.44 -10.12 23.45
C GLN A 75 9.08 -11.56 23.06
N ASN A 76 8.27 -11.74 22.01
CA ASN A 76 7.74 -13.02 21.54
C ASN A 76 6.88 -13.74 22.61
N ILE A 77 6.14 -12.97 23.41
CA ILE A 77 5.24 -13.51 24.43
C ILE A 77 4.01 -14.12 23.75
N VAL A 78 3.62 -15.31 24.19
CA VAL A 78 2.46 -16.06 23.66
C VAL A 78 1.40 -16.26 24.75
N ASP A 79 1.81 -16.57 25.97
CA ASP A 79 0.92 -16.91 27.08
C ASP A 79 0.99 -15.83 28.18
N LEU A 80 -0.18 -15.34 28.60
CA LEU A 80 -0.34 -14.29 29.61
C LEU A 80 -0.58 -14.83 31.03
N SER A 81 -0.61 -16.15 31.20
CA SER A 81 -0.87 -16.80 32.49
C SER A 81 0.12 -16.34 33.56
N GLY A 82 -0.39 -16.02 34.74
CA GLY A 82 0.33 -15.38 35.84
C GLY A 82 0.04 -13.88 35.97
N LEU A 83 -0.42 -13.19 34.92
CA LEU A 83 -0.80 -11.78 35.00
C LEU A 83 -2.12 -11.54 35.75
N GLU A 84 -2.98 -12.55 35.90
CA GLU A 84 -4.25 -12.43 36.64
C GLU A 84 -4.05 -12.00 38.11
N TYR A 85 -2.85 -12.21 38.66
CA TYR A 85 -2.48 -11.82 40.02
C TYR A 85 -1.94 -10.38 40.11
N ALA A 86 -1.70 -9.69 38.99
CA ALA A 86 -1.24 -8.30 38.94
C ALA A 86 -2.39 -7.31 39.19
N VAL A 87 -3.16 -7.50 40.27
CA VAL A 87 -4.45 -6.81 40.51
C VAL A 87 -4.37 -5.29 40.62
N ASN A 88 -3.17 -4.74 40.79
CA ASN A 88 -2.90 -3.29 40.87
C ASN A 88 -2.30 -2.71 39.59
N LEU A 89 -2.25 -3.49 38.50
CA LEU A 89 -1.70 -3.05 37.22
C LEU A 89 -2.58 -1.95 36.60
N GLU A 90 -1.96 -0.83 36.26
CA GLU A 90 -2.60 0.36 35.68
C GLU A 90 -2.18 0.56 34.20
N SER A 91 -0.97 0.13 33.83
CA SER A 91 -0.45 0.22 32.46
C SER A 91 0.20 -1.10 32.03
N LEU A 92 -0.21 -1.62 30.88
CA LEU A 92 0.34 -2.85 30.30
C LEU A 92 0.64 -2.66 28.81
N ASN A 93 1.89 -2.87 28.43
CA ASN A 93 2.33 -2.85 27.04
C ASN A 93 2.80 -4.24 26.60
N LEU A 94 2.07 -4.84 25.67
CA LEU A 94 2.33 -6.14 25.03
C LEU A 94 2.43 -6.00 23.50
N TYR A 95 2.75 -4.80 23.01
CA TYR A 95 2.88 -4.50 21.58
C TYR A 95 3.85 -5.44 20.86
N GLN A 96 3.49 -5.90 19.66
CA GLN A 96 4.31 -6.77 18.82
C GLN A 96 4.79 -8.04 19.54
N ASN A 97 3.83 -8.88 19.93
CA ASN A 97 4.06 -10.21 20.47
C ASN A 97 3.24 -11.25 19.67
N SER A 98 3.01 -12.43 20.21
CA SER A 98 2.23 -13.50 19.58
C SER A 98 1.07 -13.95 20.46
N VAL A 99 0.47 -13.00 21.19
CA VAL A 99 -0.66 -13.25 22.08
C VAL A 99 -1.93 -13.52 21.27
N GLU A 100 -2.66 -14.58 21.64
CA GLU A 100 -4.00 -14.87 21.11
C GLU A 100 -5.09 -14.77 22.19
N GLY A 101 -4.80 -15.26 23.40
CA GLY A 101 -5.74 -15.34 24.52
C GLY A 101 -5.56 -14.22 25.54
N LEU A 102 -6.67 -13.62 25.98
CA LEU A 102 -6.68 -12.48 26.92
C LEU A 102 -7.31 -12.78 28.28
N SER A 103 -7.65 -14.05 28.56
CA SER A 103 -8.33 -14.41 29.81
C SER A 103 -7.61 -13.94 31.09
N PRO A 104 -6.27 -13.95 31.20
CA PRO A 104 -5.58 -13.47 32.40
C PRO A 104 -5.80 -11.97 32.69
N LEU A 105 -6.21 -11.19 31.68
CA LEU A 105 -6.42 -9.74 31.84
C LEU A 105 -7.80 -9.38 32.39
N GLY A 106 -8.77 -10.30 32.36
CA GLY A 106 -10.19 -9.98 32.58
C GLY A 106 -10.54 -9.43 33.96
N ALA A 107 -9.72 -9.70 34.98
CA ALA A 107 -9.90 -9.22 36.35
C ALA A 107 -9.11 -7.92 36.67
N LEU A 108 -8.27 -7.45 35.75
CA LEU A 108 -7.34 -6.32 35.98
C LEU A 108 -8.03 -4.96 35.81
N THR A 109 -9.11 -4.76 36.57
CA THR A 109 -10.04 -3.63 36.47
C THR A 109 -9.44 -2.24 36.75
N ARG A 110 -8.19 -2.18 37.20
CA ARG A 110 -7.43 -0.92 37.38
C ARG A 110 -6.65 -0.49 36.15
N LEU A 111 -6.62 -1.30 35.09
CA LEU A 111 -5.97 -0.93 33.84
C LEU A 111 -6.61 0.34 33.26
N ARG A 112 -5.75 1.32 32.97
CA ARG A 112 -6.07 2.59 32.30
C ARG A 112 -5.45 2.65 30.92
N VAL A 113 -4.28 2.04 30.74
CA VAL A 113 -3.55 1.98 29.46
C VAL A 113 -3.25 0.53 29.14
N LEU A 114 -3.70 0.08 27.96
CA LEU A 114 -3.47 -1.28 27.48
C LEU A 114 -3.05 -1.25 26.01
N ASN A 115 -1.82 -1.67 25.72
CA ASN A 115 -1.34 -1.84 24.36
C ASN A 115 -1.20 -3.32 24.01
N LEU A 116 -2.01 -3.78 23.05
CA LEU A 116 -2.05 -5.12 22.49
C LEU A 116 -1.82 -5.09 20.96
N GLY A 117 -1.33 -3.98 20.41
CA GLY A 117 -1.15 -3.82 18.96
C GLY A 117 -0.14 -4.83 18.38
N GLY A 118 -0.37 -5.31 17.16
CA GLY A 118 0.54 -6.23 16.48
C GLY A 118 0.63 -7.62 17.10
N ASN A 119 -0.52 -8.20 17.50
CA ASN A 119 -0.64 -9.56 18.02
C ASN A 119 -1.52 -10.42 17.08
N SER A 120 -2.00 -11.58 17.54
CA SER A 120 -2.88 -12.47 16.76
C SER A 120 -4.27 -12.62 17.38
N ILE A 121 -4.73 -11.59 18.10
CA ILE A 121 -5.98 -11.62 18.89
C ILE A 121 -7.20 -11.61 17.95
N LYS A 122 -8.16 -12.50 18.24
CA LYS A 122 -9.46 -12.60 17.55
C LYS A 122 -10.64 -12.28 18.46
N ASP A 123 -10.51 -12.55 19.76
CA ASP A 123 -11.57 -12.35 20.75
C ASP A 123 -11.08 -11.46 21.90
N ILE A 124 -11.81 -10.36 22.12
CA ILE A 124 -11.57 -9.40 23.21
C ILE A 124 -12.65 -9.47 24.30
N SER A 125 -13.48 -10.51 24.32
CA SER A 125 -14.57 -10.70 25.29
C SER A 125 -14.10 -10.61 26.75
N ALA A 126 -12.88 -11.08 27.03
CA ALA A 126 -12.23 -10.98 28.34
C ALA A 126 -12.07 -9.53 28.82
N LEU A 127 -11.94 -8.55 27.92
CA LEU A 127 -11.74 -7.14 28.27
C LEU A 127 -13.03 -6.43 28.69
N ARG A 128 -14.21 -7.05 28.55
CA ARG A 128 -15.53 -6.42 28.76
C ARG A 128 -15.69 -5.71 30.11
N GLY A 129 -14.99 -6.18 31.15
CA GLY A 129 -15.02 -5.62 32.51
C GLY A 129 -14.09 -4.43 32.74
N LEU A 130 -13.17 -4.11 31.82
CA LEU A 130 -12.12 -3.10 32.00
C LEU A 130 -12.63 -1.69 31.67
N THR A 131 -13.68 -1.25 32.36
CA THR A 131 -14.38 0.01 32.07
C THR A 131 -13.60 1.27 32.47
N ALA A 132 -12.50 1.12 33.21
CA ALA A 132 -11.58 2.19 33.57
C ALA A 132 -10.54 2.52 32.48
N LEU A 133 -10.48 1.74 31.39
CA LEU A 133 -9.56 2.00 30.28
C LEU A 133 -9.78 3.39 29.67
N GLU A 134 -8.67 4.11 29.52
CA GLU A 134 -8.59 5.43 28.89
C GLU A 134 -7.88 5.34 27.54
N GLU A 135 -6.90 4.45 27.41
CA GLU A 135 -6.15 4.21 26.18
C GLU A 135 -6.10 2.71 25.89
N LEU A 136 -6.53 2.33 24.69
CA LEU A 136 -6.53 0.95 24.23
C LEU A 136 -6.01 0.87 22.80
N ASP A 137 -4.95 0.11 22.62
CA ASP A 137 -4.42 -0.23 21.30
C ASP A 137 -4.66 -1.72 21.00
N LEU A 138 -5.48 -1.97 19.99
CA LEU A 138 -5.80 -3.28 19.44
C LEU A 138 -5.46 -3.34 17.94
N SER A 139 -4.64 -2.41 17.45
CA SER A 139 -4.25 -2.34 16.04
C SER A 139 -3.53 -3.61 15.58
N HIS A 140 -3.57 -3.89 14.28
CA HIS A 140 -2.85 -5.01 13.65
C HIS A 140 -3.07 -6.35 14.37
N ASN A 141 -4.35 -6.71 14.56
CA ASN A 141 -4.80 -7.98 15.10
C ASN A 141 -5.73 -8.65 14.06
N ARG A 142 -6.63 -9.55 14.49
CA ARG A 142 -7.56 -10.27 13.61
C ARG A 142 -9.01 -10.13 14.09
N LEU A 143 -9.36 -8.94 14.59
CA LEU A 143 -10.67 -8.66 15.17
C LEU A 143 -11.73 -8.45 14.09
N THR A 144 -12.90 -9.03 14.32
CA THR A 144 -14.14 -8.74 13.54
C THR A 144 -15.27 -8.25 14.44
N ASN A 145 -15.25 -8.60 15.74
CA ASN A 145 -16.24 -8.21 16.74
C ASN A 145 -15.58 -7.34 17.83
N ILE A 146 -16.21 -6.21 18.14
CA ILE A 146 -15.77 -5.25 19.16
C ILE A 146 -16.85 -4.94 20.23
N ASP A 147 -17.84 -5.82 20.42
CA ASP A 147 -18.94 -5.63 21.38
C ASP A 147 -18.46 -5.46 22.82
N ALA A 148 -17.30 -6.04 23.16
CA ALA A 148 -16.69 -5.89 24.47
C ALA A 148 -16.37 -4.41 24.82
N LEU A 149 -16.19 -3.55 23.81
CA LEU A 149 -15.84 -2.14 24.00
C LEU A 149 -17.02 -1.28 24.47
N GLN A 150 -18.26 -1.72 24.28
CA GLN A 150 -19.46 -0.87 24.41
C GLN A 150 -19.60 -0.13 25.77
N LYS A 151 -19.04 -0.70 26.85
CA LYS A 151 -19.10 -0.14 28.21
C LYS A 151 -17.86 0.66 28.62
N MET A 152 -16.82 0.71 27.80
CA MET A 152 -15.55 1.40 28.09
C MET A 152 -15.66 2.92 27.86
N THR A 153 -16.67 3.55 28.46
CA THR A 153 -17.03 4.96 28.23
C THR A 153 -15.98 5.98 28.69
N SER A 154 -14.96 5.52 29.43
CA SER A 154 -13.77 6.29 29.83
C SER A 154 -12.71 6.39 28.73
N LEU A 155 -12.82 5.61 27.64
CA LEU A 155 -11.85 5.62 26.55
C LEU A 155 -11.74 7.01 25.91
N ARG A 156 -10.49 7.46 25.81
CA ARG A 156 -10.07 8.71 25.16
C ARG A 156 -9.31 8.42 23.88
N LEU A 157 -8.55 7.33 23.83
CA LEU A 157 -7.75 6.92 22.68
C LEU A 157 -8.01 5.45 22.34
N LEU A 158 -8.36 5.18 21.08
CA LEU A 158 -8.65 3.83 20.60
C LEU A 158 -8.03 3.58 19.22
N HIS A 159 -7.13 2.60 19.16
CA HIS A 159 -6.51 2.11 17.92
C HIS A 159 -7.10 0.75 17.54
N LEU A 160 -7.62 0.66 16.32
CA LEU A 160 -8.29 -0.53 15.76
C LEU A 160 -7.89 -0.79 14.31
N GLU A 161 -7.03 0.04 13.71
CA GLU A 161 -6.49 -0.11 12.36
C GLU A 161 -5.80 -1.47 12.16
N GLY A 162 -5.82 -1.98 10.92
CA GLY A 162 -5.27 -3.31 10.63
C GLY A 162 -6.07 -4.48 11.23
N ASN A 163 -7.39 -4.36 11.32
CA ASN A 163 -8.33 -5.42 11.66
C ASN A 163 -9.45 -5.50 10.59
N ASP A 164 -10.35 -6.49 10.69
CA ASP A 164 -11.46 -6.72 9.76
C ASP A 164 -12.83 -6.32 10.37
N ILE A 165 -12.90 -5.13 10.97
CA ILE A 165 -14.07 -4.65 11.72
C ILE A 165 -15.04 -3.91 10.79
N SER A 166 -16.27 -4.43 10.64
CA SER A 166 -17.33 -3.80 9.84
C SER A 166 -18.53 -3.32 10.65
N VAL A 167 -18.65 -3.71 11.93
CA VAL A 167 -19.77 -3.35 12.80
C VAL A 167 -19.30 -2.37 13.88
N LEU A 168 -19.66 -1.08 13.72
CA LEU A 168 -19.20 0.01 14.59
C LEU A 168 -20.20 0.42 15.68
N THR A 169 -21.36 -0.23 15.78
CA THR A 169 -22.39 0.07 16.80
C THR A 169 -21.85 0.12 18.24
N PRO A 170 -20.92 -0.75 18.66
CA PRO A 170 -20.33 -0.68 20.00
C PRO A 170 -19.61 0.64 20.30
N LEU A 171 -19.13 1.35 19.28
CA LEU A 171 -18.42 2.63 19.45
C LEU A 171 -19.36 3.79 19.75
N ALA A 172 -20.65 3.68 19.45
CA ALA A 172 -21.60 4.79 19.56
C ALA A 172 -21.71 5.38 20.99
N SER A 173 -21.46 4.57 22.03
CA SER A 173 -21.51 4.97 23.43
C SER A 173 -20.23 5.63 23.94
N LEU A 174 -19.12 5.58 23.19
CA LEU A 174 -17.80 6.02 23.65
C LEU A 174 -17.59 7.53 23.50
N LYS A 175 -18.48 8.31 24.13
CA LYS A 175 -18.58 9.78 23.97
C LYS A 175 -17.37 10.56 24.47
N SER A 176 -16.48 9.92 25.23
CA SER A 176 -15.24 10.51 25.74
C SER A 176 -14.08 10.44 24.74
N LEU A 177 -14.24 9.72 23.62
CA LEU A 177 -13.16 9.55 22.63
C LEU A 177 -12.68 10.90 22.08
N GLU A 178 -11.36 11.06 22.14
CA GLU A 178 -10.59 12.17 21.59
C GLU A 178 -9.77 11.72 20.36
N GLY A 179 -9.39 10.44 20.30
CA GLY A 179 -8.70 9.81 19.17
C GLY A 179 -9.31 8.47 18.80
N LEU A 180 -9.61 8.27 17.51
CA LEU A 180 -10.10 7.00 16.97
C LEU A 180 -9.38 6.68 15.65
N PHE A 181 -8.82 5.49 15.56
CA PHE A 181 -8.09 5.02 14.37
C PHE A 181 -8.70 3.72 13.87
N LEU A 182 -9.21 3.75 12.64
CA LEU A 182 -9.81 2.63 11.93
C LEU A 182 -9.32 2.63 10.48
N SER A 183 -9.20 1.45 9.89
CA SER A 183 -8.86 1.29 8.49
C SER A 183 -9.47 0.01 7.94
N GLY A 184 -9.84 -0.02 6.67
CA GLY A 184 -10.39 -1.23 6.06
C GLY A 184 -11.84 -1.50 6.47
N CYS A 185 -12.61 -2.14 5.59
CA CYS A 185 -14.01 -2.54 5.86
C CYS A 185 -14.99 -1.40 6.26
N LEU A 186 -14.65 -0.13 5.97
CA LEU A 186 -15.51 1.03 6.22
C LEU A 186 -16.33 1.41 4.98
N ASP A 187 -17.61 1.74 5.15
CA ASP A 187 -18.47 2.28 4.09
C ASP A 187 -19.59 3.19 4.67
N ASP A 188 -20.36 3.84 3.81
CA ASP A 188 -21.41 4.79 4.23
C ASP A 188 -22.49 4.15 5.12
N ARG A 189 -22.69 2.83 5.05
CA ARG A 189 -23.71 2.11 5.84
C ARG A 189 -23.25 1.88 7.27
N ASN A 190 -21.94 1.74 7.51
CA ASN A 190 -21.42 1.35 8.81
C ASN A 190 -20.75 2.47 9.62
N VAL A 191 -20.48 3.64 9.03
CA VAL A 191 -19.87 4.78 9.75
C VAL A 191 -20.87 5.63 10.55
N SER A 192 -22.18 5.44 10.35
CA SER A 192 -23.22 6.21 11.06
C SER A 192 -23.14 6.18 12.60
N PRO A 193 -22.70 5.09 13.29
CA PRO A 193 -22.51 5.09 14.74
C PRO A 193 -21.50 6.12 15.25
N LEU A 194 -20.58 6.57 14.39
CA LEU A 194 -19.54 7.54 14.73
C LEU A 194 -20.08 8.98 14.85
N ALA A 195 -21.23 9.30 14.26
CA ALA A 195 -21.76 10.67 14.14
C ALA A 195 -21.89 11.41 15.49
N GLY A 196 -22.09 10.66 16.58
CA GLY A 196 -22.23 11.22 17.92
C GLY A 196 -20.93 11.35 18.71
N LEU A 197 -19.75 11.09 18.14
CA LEU A 197 -18.45 11.18 18.81
C LEU A 197 -17.87 12.60 18.69
N THR A 198 -18.59 13.57 19.22
CA THR A 198 -18.32 15.01 18.98
C THR A 198 -17.10 15.58 19.71
N ARG A 199 -16.47 14.79 20.60
CA ARG A 199 -15.22 15.15 21.29
C ARG A 199 -13.96 14.78 20.51
N LEU A 200 -14.08 14.05 19.40
CA LEU A 200 -12.95 13.63 18.60
C LEU A 200 -12.11 14.83 18.14
N GLN A 201 -10.81 14.72 18.37
CA GLN A 201 -9.77 15.64 17.92
C GLN A 201 -8.90 15.02 16.83
N ARG A 202 -8.72 13.69 16.87
CA ARG A 202 -7.98 12.90 15.89
C ARG A 202 -8.86 11.78 15.37
N LEU A 203 -9.02 11.69 14.06
CA LEU A 203 -9.81 10.64 13.43
C LEU A 203 -9.11 10.13 12.17
N MET A 204 -8.84 8.82 12.13
CA MET A 204 -8.41 8.11 10.93
C MET A 204 -9.50 7.15 10.49
N LEU A 205 -9.96 7.31 9.26
CA LEU A 205 -10.86 6.38 8.57
C LEU A 205 -10.30 6.13 7.17
N ALA A 206 -9.23 5.35 7.09
CA ALA A 206 -8.46 5.13 5.86
C ALA A 206 -8.83 3.82 5.16
N ASP A 207 -8.48 3.71 3.87
CA ASP A 207 -8.47 2.44 3.13
C ASP A 207 -9.87 1.77 3.11
N GLY A 208 -10.92 2.57 2.87
CA GLY A 208 -12.32 2.18 2.91
C GLY A 208 -13.09 2.53 1.63
N ARG A 209 -14.42 2.58 1.74
CA ARG A 209 -15.36 2.95 0.66
C ARG A 209 -16.31 4.07 1.08
N ILE A 210 -15.86 4.96 1.97
CA ILE A 210 -16.66 6.09 2.44
C ILE A 210 -16.80 7.10 1.29
N SER A 211 -18.02 7.56 1.03
CA SER A 211 -18.31 8.62 0.06
C SER A 211 -19.07 9.79 0.69
N ASP A 212 -19.85 9.52 1.74
CA ASP A 212 -20.65 10.51 2.46
C ASP A 212 -19.99 10.91 3.79
N LEU A 213 -19.62 12.18 3.90
CA LEU A 213 -18.99 12.77 5.09
C LEU A 213 -19.99 13.44 6.04
N THR A 214 -21.30 13.34 5.82
CA THR A 214 -22.31 14.04 6.64
C THR A 214 -22.20 13.71 8.13
N PHE A 215 -21.80 12.49 8.49
CA PHE A 215 -21.59 12.10 9.89
C PHE A 215 -20.49 12.91 10.60
N LEU A 216 -19.55 13.50 9.85
CA LEU A 216 -18.48 14.35 10.40
C LEU A 216 -18.96 15.78 10.74
N ALA A 217 -20.10 16.22 10.23
CA ALA A 217 -20.50 17.63 10.24
C ALA A 217 -20.52 18.27 11.65
N ASN A 218 -20.76 17.47 12.69
CA ASN A 218 -20.84 17.92 14.09
C ASN A 218 -19.55 17.70 14.90
N MET A 219 -18.50 17.12 14.32
CA MET A 219 -17.22 16.85 15.01
C MET A 219 -16.33 18.11 15.05
N LYS A 220 -16.85 19.20 15.62
CA LYS A 220 -16.22 20.53 15.61
C LYS A 220 -14.89 20.63 16.37
N GLN A 221 -14.52 19.59 17.10
CA GLN A 221 -13.27 19.50 17.85
C GLN A 221 -12.11 18.90 17.03
N LEU A 222 -12.39 18.38 15.82
CA LEU A 222 -11.36 17.77 14.98
C LEU A 222 -10.24 18.75 14.64
N ARG A 223 -9.02 18.30 14.86
CA ARG A 223 -7.75 18.96 14.51
C ARG A 223 -6.99 18.15 13.46
N TRP A 224 -7.10 16.82 13.51
CA TRP A 224 -6.42 15.91 12.60
C TRP A 224 -7.43 14.92 12.02
N LEU A 225 -7.54 14.89 10.69
CA LEU A 225 -8.50 14.05 9.98
C LEU A 225 -7.82 13.37 8.78
N GLU A 226 -7.71 12.04 8.83
CA GLU A 226 -7.18 11.18 7.78
C GLU A 226 -8.32 10.38 7.13
N LEU A 227 -8.51 10.59 5.84
CA LEU A 227 -9.56 9.96 5.03
C LEU A 227 -9.00 9.34 3.75
N ARG A 228 -7.70 9.03 3.70
CA ARG A 228 -7.07 8.50 2.50
C ARG A 228 -7.73 7.23 1.96
N ASN A 229 -7.62 7.01 0.65
CA ASN A 229 -8.06 5.81 -0.05
C ASN A 229 -9.53 5.48 0.28
N ASN A 230 -10.42 6.40 -0.06
CA ASN A 230 -11.88 6.28 0.05
C ASN A 230 -12.51 6.72 -1.29
N GLN A 231 -13.84 6.90 -1.33
CA GLN A 231 -14.59 7.29 -2.53
C GLN A 231 -15.17 8.71 -2.43
N ILE A 232 -14.52 9.59 -1.65
CA ILE A 232 -15.02 10.93 -1.34
C ILE A 232 -14.89 11.84 -2.56
N SER A 233 -16.00 12.42 -3.01
CA SER A 233 -16.00 13.48 -4.04
C SER A 233 -16.47 14.83 -3.51
N ARG A 234 -17.30 14.82 -2.46
CA ARG A 234 -17.94 15.99 -1.87
C ARG A 234 -17.42 16.27 -0.47
N VAL A 235 -16.87 17.46 -0.28
CA VAL A 235 -16.23 17.89 0.98
C VAL A 235 -17.03 18.96 1.72
N GLU A 236 -18.27 19.26 1.30
CA GLU A 236 -19.18 20.22 1.95
C GLU A 236 -19.35 19.99 3.45
N PRO A 237 -19.51 18.75 3.95
CA PRO A 237 -19.63 18.50 5.38
C PRO A 237 -18.43 18.99 6.20
N LEU A 238 -17.26 19.13 5.58
CA LEU A 238 -16.03 19.60 6.25
C LEU A 238 -16.04 21.12 6.47
N ARG A 239 -16.89 21.90 5.79
CA ARG A 239 -16.87 23.38 5.80
C ARG A 239 -16.84 24.01 7.19
N GLY A 240 -17.50 23.37 8.15
CA GLY A 240 -17.61 23.87 9.52
C GLY A 240 -16.58 23.31 10.50
N LEU A 241 -15.58 22.55 10.07
CA LEU A 241 -14.55 21.95 10.93
C LEU A 241 -13.36 22.89 11.12
N THR A 242 -13.63 24.11 11.56
CA THR A 242 -12.67 25.24 11.53
C THR A 242 -11.47 25.11 12.47
N ARG A 243 -11.41 24.04 13.29
CA ARG A 243 -10.27 23.68 14.14
C ARG A 243 -9.29 22.72 13.46
N LEU A 244 -9.59 22.23 12.24
CA LEU A 244 -8.67 21.36 11.51
C LEU A 244 -7.34 22.06 11.26
N GLU A 245 -6.26 21.38 11.68
CA GLU A 245 -4.85 21.74 11.51
C GLU A 245 -4.21 20.82 10.46
N TRP A 246 -4.66 19.56 10.37
CA TRP A 246 -4.18 18.55 9.44
C TRP A 246 -5.35 17.82 8.78
N LEU A 247 -5.34 17.75 7.45
CA LEU A 247 -6.35 17.05 6.66
C LEU A 247 -5.67 16.27 5.54
N SER A 248 -5.89 14.96 5.51
CA SER A 248 -5.57 14.12 4.34
C SER A 248 -6.83 13.58 3.71
N LEU A 249 -6.92 13.81 2.40
CA LEU A 249 -7.92 13.30 1.48
C LEU A 249 -7.24 12.52 0.35
N ALA A 250 -6.00 12.03 0.54
CA ALA A 250 -5.23 11.39 -0.52
C ALA A 250 -5.95 10.17 -1.11
N GLY A 251 -5.86 9.93 -2.42
CA GLY A 251 -6.49 8.75 -3.04
C GLY A 251 -8.02 8.77 -2.95
N ASN A 252 -8.64 9.91 -3.28
CA ASN A 252 -10.09 10.08 -3.31
C ASN A 252 -10.51 10.65 -4.68
N ARG A 253 -11.74 11.18 -4.77
CA ARG A 253 -12.37 11.69 -5.99
C ARG A 253 -12.72 13.18 -5.86
N VAL A 254 -11.99 13.93 -5.04
CA VAL A 254 -12.29 15.34 -4.72
C VAL A 254 -11.95 16.21 -5.94
N GLU A 255 -12.93 17.00 -6.38
CA GLU A 255 -12.80 17.93 -7.50
C GLU A 255 -12.89 19.38 -7.02
N GLU A 256 -13.85 19.68 -6.15
CA GLU A 256 -14.12 21.03 -5.65
C GLU A 256 -13.60 21.27 -4.23
N LEU A 257 -12.87 22.38 -4.05
CA LEU A 257 -12.26 22.74 -2.77
C LEU A 257 -13.00 23.87 -2.03
N ASN A 258 -14.17 24.29 -2.52
CA ASN A 258 -14.90 25.45 -1.99
C ASN A 258 -15.23 25.33 -0.50
N ALA A 259 -15.54 24.12 -0.03
CA ALA A 259 -15.81 23.86 1.38
C ALA A 259 -14.58 24.06 2.27
N LEU A 260 -13.37 23.85 1.74
CA LEU A 260 -12.13 23.92 2.51
C LEU A 260 -11.69 25.36 2.79
N GLY A 261 -12.10 26.35 1.97
CA GLY A 261 -11.63 27.74 2.10
C GLY A 261 -11.97 28.46 3.42
N GLY A 262 -12.77 27.84 4.29
CA GLY A 262 -13.08 28.33 5.65
C GLY A 262 -12.20 27.73 6.76
N LEU A 263 -11.36 26.74 6.47
CA LEU A 263 -10.55 26.00 7.44
C LEU A 263 -9.28 26.77 7.84
N ARG A 264 -9.46 27.95 8.45
CA ARG A 264 -8.37 28.92 8.68
C ARG A 264 -7.22 28.43 9.56
N GLN A 265 -7.40 27.35 10.32
CA GLN A 265 -6.36 26.75 11.14
C GLN A 265 -5.53 25.68 10.40
N LEU A 266 -5.91 25.34 9.17
CA LEU A 266 -5.28 24.26 8.42
C LEU A 266 -3.83 24.62 8.07
N GLN A 267 -2.92 23.74 8.46
CA GLN A 267 -1.48 23.84 8.24
C GLN A 267 -1.00 22.83 7.20
N LEU A 268 -1.56 21.62 7.25
CA LEU A 268 -1.15 20.49 6.43
C LEU A 268 -2.37 19.97 5.66
N LEU A 269 -2.30 20.00 4.33
CA LEU A 269 -3.34 19.50 3.44
C LEU A 269 -2.76 18.51 2.44
N ASP A 270 -3.18 17.25 2.52
CA ASP A 270 -2.86 16.23 1.53
C ASP A 270 -4.07 15.96 0.63
N LEU A 271 -3.90 16.29 -0.65
CA LEU A 271 -4.86 16.06 -1.73
C LEU A 271 -4.23 15.19 -2.84
N ASN A 272 -3.16 14.45 -2.56
CA ASN A 272 -2.52 13.55 -3.54
C ASN A 272 -3.54 12.61 -4.18
N ASN A 273 -3.39 12.29 -5.47
CA ASN A 273 -4.26 11.33 -6.16
C ASN A 273 -5.76 11.69 -6.00
N ASN A 274 -6.12 12.89 -6.44
CA ASN A 274 -7.50 13.37 -6.50
C ASN A 274 -7.80 13.91 -7.90
N ARG A 275 -8.89 14.66 -8.04
CA ARG A 275 -9.34 15.23 -9.32
C ARG A 275 -9.42 16.75 -9.30
N VAL A 276 -8.61 17.39 -8.47
CA VAL A 276 -8.62 18.85 -8.31
C VAL A 276 -8.13 19.50 -9.59
N ARG A 277 -8.92 20.47 -10.09
CA ARG A 277 -8.57 21.31 -11.25
C ARG A 277 -8.20 22.73 -10.86
N GLN A 278 -8.78 23.23 -9.77
CA GLN A 278 -8.61 24.61 -9.31
C GLN A 278 -8.34 24.66 -7.82
N ILE A 279 -7.48 25.59 -7.42
CA ILE A 279 -7.02 25.73 -6.04
C ILE A 279 -7.28 27.11 -5.44
N ALA A 280 -8.01 27.99 -6.14
CA ALA A 280 -8.36 29.33 -5.66
C ALA A 280 -8.94 29.35 -4.22
N PRO A 281 -9.76 28.38 -3.77
CA PRO A 281 -10.23 28.34 -2.38
C PRO A 281 -9.11 28.22 -1.34
N LEU A 282 -7.98 27.60 -1.69
CA LEU A 282 -6.83 27.41 -0.78
C LEU A 282 -6.13 28.73 -0.46
N LEU A 283 -6.24 29.75 -1.32
CA LEU A 283 -5.67 31.09 -1.07
C LEU A 283 -6.24 31.79 0.17
N ARG A 284 -7.37 31.29 0.70
CA ARG A 284 -8.00 31.80 1.92
C ARG A 284 -7.37 31.23 3.19
N LEU A 285 -6.56 30.18 3.07
CA LEU A 285 -5.94 29.44 4.17
C LEU A 285 -4.58 30.05 4.50
N ARG A 286 -4.57 30.98 5.47
CA ARG A 286 -3.39 31.78 5.79
C ARG A 286 -2.32 31.06 6.61
N ASN A 287 -2.68 29.95 7.24
CA ASN A 287 -1.78 29.16 8.09
C ASN A 287 -1.22 27.93 7.38
N LEU A 288 -1.48 27.79 6.08
CA LEU A 288 -1.11 26.62 5.30
C LEU A 288 0.41 26.60 5.14
N GLN A 289 1.05 25.55 5.68
CA GLN A 289 2.49 25.35 5.67
C GLN A 289 2.89 24.36 4.59
N TRP A 290 2.06 23.35 4.33
CA TRP A 290 2.33 22.32 3.33
C TRP A 290 1.06 21.86 2.62
N VAL A 291 1.18 21.72 1.31
CA VAL A 291 0.11 21.23 0.43
C VAL A 291 0.67 20.17 -0.51
N GLU A 292 0.13 18.96 -0.43
CA GLU A 292 0.41 17.90 -1.39
C GLU A 292 -0.72 17.85 -2.43
N LEU A 293 -0.36 18.09 -3.70
CA LEU A 293 -1.28 18.15 -4.85
C LEU A 293 -0.81 17.25 -5.99
N GLN A 294 0.16 16.36 -5.76
CA GLN A 294 0.56 15.36 -6.74
C GLN A 294 -0.64 14.60 -7.29
N ASN A 295 -0.55 14.20 -8.56
CA ASN A 295 -1.54 13.35 -9.19
C ASN A 295 -2.97 13.94 -9.18
N ASN A 296 -3.07 15.23 -9.50
CA ASN A 296 -4.33 15.95 -9.77
C ASN A 296 -4.36 16.50 -11.21
N PHE A 297 -5.49 17.07 -11.62
CA PHE A 297 -5.72 17.67 -12.96
C PHE A 297 -5.41 19.17 -13.01
N LEU A 298 -4.32 19.57 -12.39
CA LEU A 298 -3.89 20.97 -12.35
C LEU A 298 -3.22 21.37 -13.68
N GLU A 299 -3.67 22.48 -14.28
CA GLU A 299 -3.05 23.04 -15.48
C GLU A 299 -1.83 23.90 -15.10
N LEU A 300 -0.64 23.31 -15.13
CA LEU A 300 0.60 23.94 -14.64
C LEU A 300 1.30 24.83 -15.67
N ALA A 301 0.72 25.03 -16.86
CA ALA A 301 1.30 25.90 -17.89
C ALA A 301 1.43 27.35 -17.40
N GLU A 302 2.43 28.06 -17.91
CA GLU A 302 2.67 29.44 -17.51
C GLU A 302 1.49 30.34 -17.90
N GLY A 303 1.08 31.23 -17.00
CA GLY A 303 -0.02 32.17 -17.25
C GLY A 303 -1.42 31.62 -16.98
N THR A 304 -1.57 30.35 -16.59
CA THR A 304 -2.87 29.78 -16.20
C THR A 304 -3.33 30.32 -14.84
N PRO A 305 -4.64 30.31 -14.53
CA PRO A 305 -5.14 30.64 -13.20
C PRO A 305 -4.50 29.79 -12.10
N VAL A 306 -4.33 28.48 -12.35
CA VAL A 306 -3.73 27.54 -11.40
C VAL A 306 -2.28 27.88 -11.13
N GLN A 307 -1.47 28.19 -12.15
CA GLN A 307 -0.08 28.59 -11.98
C GLN A 307 0.05 29.90 -11.18
N ARG A 308 -0.84 30.88 -11.41
CA ARG A 308 -0.90 32.11 -10.61
C ARG A 308 -1.28 31.84 -9.15
N ASP A 309 -2.24 30.97 -8.91
CA ASP A 309 -2.70 30.65 -7.56
C ASP A 309 -1.64 29.83 -6.80
N LEU A 310 -0.94 28.91 -7.46
CA LEU A 310 0.22 28.21 -6.90
C LEU A 310 1.31 29.20 -6.48
N ALA A 311 1.68 30.14 -7.35
CA ALA A 311 2.67 31.17 -7.03
C ALA A 311 2.26 32.00 -5.80
N LYS A 312 0.97 32.33 -5.64
CA LYS A 312 0.47 33.02 -4.45
C LYS A 312 0.54 32.17 -3.18
N LEU A 313 0.25 30.88 -3.26
CA LEU A 313 0.40 29.97 -2.11
C LEU A 313 1.86 29.89 -1.66
N THR A 314 2.79 29.69 -2.60
CA THR A 314 4.22 29.62 -2.30
C THR A 314 4.76 30.95 -1.78
N ALA A 315 4.34 32.09 -2.36
CA ALA A 315 4.70 33.41 -1.84
C ALA A 315 4.13 33.68 -0.43
N GLY A 316 3.05 33.00 -0.07
CA GLY A 316 2.46 33.01 1.28
C GLY A 316 3.22 32.14 2.29
N GLY A 317 4.28 31.43 1.89
CA GLY A 317 5.11 30.58 2.76
C GLY A 317 4.70 29.11 2.80
N ALA A 318 3.71 28.68 2.01
CA ALA A 318 3.33 27.28 1.92
C ALA A 318 4.33 26.52 1.02
N GLU A 319 4.84 25.40 1.52
CA GLU A 319 5.50 24.40 0.69
C GLU A 319 4.42 23.67 -0.13
N VAL A 320 4.53 23.71 -1.45
CA VAL A 320 3.53 23.10 -2.32
C VAL A 320 4.21 22.05 -3.17
N VAL A 321 3.89 20.80 -2.89
CA VAL A 321 4.33 19.68 -3.70
C VAL A 321 3.29 19.47 -4.78
N THR A 322 3.72 19.69 -6.02
CA THR A 322 2.91 19.34 -7.18
C THR A 322 3.75 18.49 -8.11
N ARG A 323 3.15 17.41 -8.58
CA ARG A 323 3.46 16.86 -9.89
C ARG A 323 2.11 16.79 -10.58
N PRO A 324 1.99 17.26 -11.82
CA PRO A 324 0.77 16.98 -12.55
C PRO A 324 0.56 15.47 -12.45
N GLN A 325 -0.69 15.03 -12.32
CA GLN A 325 -0.94 13.64 -12.70
C GLN A 325 -0.28 13.51 -14.05
N LYS A 326 0.65 12.57 -14.19
CA LYS A 326 0.97 12.09 -15.51
C LYS A 326 -0.37 11.52 -15.99
N LEU A 327 -1.19 12.39 -16.59
CA LEU A 327 -1.82 12.04 -17.84
C LEU A 327 -0.74 11.21 -18.53
N PRO A 328 -1.04 9.97 -18.95
CA PRO A 328 -0.18 9.37 -19.94
C PRO A 328 0.11 10.50 -20.93
N ILE A 329 1.40 10.85 -21.12
CA ILE A 329 1.73 11.75 -22.22
C ILE A 329 1.21 10.96 -23.40
N TYR A 330 0.05 11.39 -23.87
CA TYR A 330 -0.71 10.67 -24.85
C TYR A 330 0.01 10.95 -26.16
N ARG A 331 1.01 10.13 -26.46
CA ARG A 331 1.56 10.00 -27.81
C ARG A 331 0.88 8.81 -28.45
N GLY A 332 -0.41 8.98 -28.75
CA GLY A 332 -1.20 8.01 -29.50
C GLY A 332 -2.66 8.33 -29.34
N ASN A 333 -3.30 8.88 -30.37
CA ASN A 333 -4.75 9.10 -30.42
C ASN A 333 -5.52 7.82 -30.05
N GLY A 334 -6.64 7.93 -29.33
CA GLY A 334 -7.55 6.80 -29.12
C GLY A 334 -8.42 6.85 -27.85
N LEU A 335 -9.13 7.95 -27.58
CA LEU A 335 -10.56 7.87 -27.86
C LEU A 335 -10.78 7.82 -29.38
N VAL A 336 -11.04 6.64 -29.93
CA VAL A 336 -11.48 6.53 -31.33
C VAL A 336 -13.00 6.57 -31.33
N ALA A 337 -13.53 7.73 -31.69
CA ALA A 337 -14.84 7.82 -32.30
C ALA A 337 -14.67 7.52 -33.78
N ALA A 338 -15.25 6.43 -34.26
CA ALA A 338 -15.33 6.15 -35.69
C ALA A 338 -16.75 6.46 -36.16
N GLU A 339 -16.90 7.44 -37.05
CA GLU A 339 -17.73 7.18 -38.22
C GLU A 339 -16.99 6.17 -39.08
N ALA A 340 -17.71 5.31 -39.79
CA ALA A 340 -17.11 4.45 -40.79
C ALA A 340 -16.42 5.32 -41.88
N GLY A 341 -15.12 5.59 -41.72
CA GLY A 341 -14.25 6.11 -42.78
C GLY A 341 -13.65 7.53 -42.64
N SER A 342 -13.74 8.25 -41.51
CA SER A 342 -13.30 9.67 -41.46
C SER A 342 -12.34 10.00 -40.29
N GLY A 343 -11.06 9.67 -40.46
CA GLY A 343 -9.91 10.54 -40.11
C GLY A 343 -9.78 11.31 -38.77
N GLY A 344 -10.53 11.01 -37.70
CA GLY A 344 -10.27 11.53 -36.35
C GLY A 344 -10.48 13.04 -36.13
N SER A 345 -11.73 13.49 -36.08
CA SER A 345 -12.13 14.84 -35.61
C SER A 345 -13.41 14.76 -34.76
N LEU A 346 -13.71 15.80 -33.95
CA LEU A 346 -14.89 15.89 -33.08
C LEU A 346 -16.20 15.60 -33.85
N LEU A 347 -17.05 14.72 -33.30
CA LEU A 347 -18.27 14.23 -33.94
C LEU A 347 -19.34 15.34 -34.08
N ARG A 348 -19.64 15.70 -35.34
CA ARG A 348 -20.93 16.26 -35.74
C ARG A 348 -21.64 15.19 -36.56
N THR A 349 -22.84 14.78 -36.14
CA THR A 349 -23.65 13.85 -36.94
C THR A 349 -25.03 14.46 -37.22
N PRO A 350 -25.55 14.37 -38.45
CA PRO A 350 -26.96 14.58 -38.71
C PRO A 350 -27.81 13.59 -37.91
N ALA A 351 -29.10 13.88 -37.80
CA ALA A 351 -30.00 13.25 -36.84
C ALA A 351 -30.39 11.77 -37.10
N GLU A 352 -29.58 11.02 -37.85
CA GLU A 352 -29.86 9.63 -38.27
C GLU A 352 -28.62 8.71 -38.25
N GLN A 353 -27.53 9.12 -37.58
CA GLN A 353 -26.28 8.35 -37.54
C GLN A 353 -25.95 7.80 -36.15
N TYR A 354 -25.10 6.77 -36.12
CA TYR A 354 -24.69 6.04 -34.92
C TYR A 354 -23.41 6.62 -34.31
N PHE A 355 -23.34 6.68 -32.98
CA PHE A 355 -22.09 6.94 -32.23
C PHE A 355 -21.46 5.62 -31.80
N THR A 356 -20.13 5.47 -31.89
CA THR A 356 -19.40 4.37 -31.23
C THR A 356 -18.36 4.92 -30.27
N LEU A 357 -18.50 4.62 -28.98
CA LEU A 357 -17.48 4.91 -27.95
C LEU A 357 -16.65 3.63 -27.72
N LEU A 358 -15.34 3.72 -27.95
CA LEU A 358 -14.40 2.61 -27.74
C LEU A 358 -13.46 2.94 -26.59
N ASN A 359 -13.46 2.10 -25.56
CA ASN A 359 -12.51 2.19 -24.46
C ASN A 359 -11.45 1.09 -24.56
N TYR A 360 -10.18 1.49 -24.62
CA TYR A 360 -9.04 0.59 -24.85
C TYR A 360 -8.16 0.37 -23.60
N SER A 361 -8.56 0.89 -22.44
CA SER A 361 -7.75 0.77 -21.22
C SER A 361 -8.08 -0.51 -20.43
N THR A 362 -7.08 -1.38 -20.27
CA THR A 362 -7.15 -2.52 -19.33
C THR A 362 -7.44 -2.02 -17.93
N GLY A 363 -8.41 -2.66 -17.27
CA GLY A 363 -8.81 -2.32 -15.91
C GLY A 363 -9.77 -1.13 -15.79
N TRP A 364 -10.30 -0.57 -16.89
CA TRP A 364 -11.35 0.46 -16.83
C TRP A 364 -12.49 0.19 -17.82
N ARG A 365 -13.73 0.52 -17.45
CA ARG A 365 -14.96 0.38 -18.25
C ARG A 365 -15.70 1.73 -18.38
N ILE A 366 -16.49 1.93 -19.43
CA ILE A 366 -17.37 3.10 -19.52
C ILE A 366 -18.57 2.87 -18.60
N LYS A 367 -18.76 3.75 -17.61
CA LYS A 367 -19.88 3.71 -16.67
C LYS A 367 -21.09 4.51 -17.17
N SER A 368 -20.86 5.70 -17.72
CA SER A 368 -21.91 6.56 -18.29
C SER A 368 -21.34 7.58 -19.27
N PHE A 369 -22.20 8.28 -20.01
CA PHE A 369 -21.82 9.39 -20.91
C PHE A 369 -22.99 10.37 -21.05
N THR A 370 -22.72 11.60 -21.49
CA THR A 370 -23.71 12.68 -21.61
C THR A 370 -23.78 13.19 -23.05
N VAL A 371 -24.97 13.20 -23.65
CA VAL A 371 -25.23 13.70 -25.01
C VAL A 371 -25.95 15.05 -24.98
N VAL A 372 -25.51 16.00 -25.80
CA VAL A 372 -26.01 17.39 -25.87
C VAL A 372 -26.28 17.79 -27.32
N HIS A 373 -27.23 18.72 -27.55
CA HIS A 373 -27.51 19.30 -28.87
C HIS A 373 -26.98 20.74 -28.99
N GLU A 374 -26.75 21.22 -30.23
CA GLU A 374 -26.48 22.64 -30.49
C GLU A 374 -27.70 23.49 -30.05
N GLY A 375 -27.57 24.22 -28.94
CA GLY A 375 -28.66 24.99 -28.31
C GLY A 375 -28.77 24.85 -26.78
N GLY A 376 -28.03 23.91 -26.16
CA GLY A 376 -27.60 24.05 -24.77
C GLY A 376 -28.51 23.48 -23.66
N LYS A 377 -29.23 22.39 -23.89
CA LYS A 377 -29.74 21.56 -22.78
C LYS A 377 -29.37 20.08 -22.97
N PRO A 378 -28.98 19.35 -21.90
CA PRO A 378 -28.81 17.91 -21.93
C PRO A 378 -30.12 17.23 -22.36
N LEU A 379 -30.03 16.15 -23.15
CA LEU A 379 -31.20 15.30 -23.39
C LEU A 379 -31.51 14.52 -22.10
N ASP A 380 -32.75 14.59 -21.60
CA ASP A 380 -33.13 14.12 -20.26
C ASP A 380 -33.07 12.59 -20.04
N PHE A 381 -32.74 11.77 -21.04
CA PHE A 381 -32.81 10.30 -20.88
C PHE A 381 -31.73 9.54 -21.65
N VAL A 382 -30.69 9.11 -20.93
CA VAL A 382 -30.08 7.78 -21.06
C VAL A 382 -29.65 7.34 -19.67
N ARG A 383 -30.40 6.43 -19.04
CA ARG A 383 -29.98 5.79 -17.80
C ARG A 383 -30.13 4.28 -17.92
N GLU A 384 -29.00 3.64 -17.61
CA GLU A 384 -28.77 2.21 -17.44
C GLU A 384 -28.40 1.42 -18.72
N VAL A 385 -27.14 0.97 -18.76
CA VAL A 385 -26.68 -0.09 -19.65
C VAL A 385 -26.81 -1.39 -18.87
N GLY A 386 -27.79 -2.21 -19.24
CA GLY A 386 -27.98 -3.52 -18.60
C GLY A 386 -26.73 -4.39 -18.70
N TYR A 387 -26.39 -5.08 -17.61
CA TYR A 387 -25.23 -5.97 -17.54
C TYR A 387 -25.63 -7.44 -17.76
N ARG A 388 -24.87 -8.14 -18.59
CA ARG A 388 -24.76 -9.61 -18.59
C ARG A 388 -23.30 -10.00 -18.79
N SER A 389 -22.80 -10.93 -17.99
CA SER A 389 -21.52 -11.57 -18.27
C SER A 389 -21.69 -12.50 -19.47
N PHE A 390 -20.87 -12.32 -20.51
CA PHE A 390 -20.77 -13.25 -21.61
C PHE A 390 -19.44 -14.01 -21.53
N PRO A 391 -19.38 -15.26 -22.02
CA PRO A 391 -18.12 -15.97 -22.18
C PRO A 391 -17.19 -15.18 -23.12
N GLY A 392 -15.88 -15.29 -22.92
CA GLY A 392 -14.89 -14.62 -23.77
C GLY A 392 -15.08 -14.96 -25.26
N GLY A 393 -15.08 -13.94 -26.12
CA GLY A 393 -15.25 -14.09 -27.58
C GLY A 393 -16.65 -13.76 -28.14
N THR A 394 -17.57 -13.21 -27.33
CA THR A 394 -18.91 -12.80 -27.78
C THR A 394 -19.13 -11.30 -27.61
N PHE A 395 -19.57 -10.62 -28.66
CA PHE A 395 -20.16 -9.27 -28.59
C PHE A 395 -21.68 -9.36 -28.67
N SER A 396 -22.38 -8.45 -28.00
CA SER A 396 -23.83 -8.25 -28.18
C SER A 396 -24.12 -6.78 -28.45
N TRP A 397 -25.03 -6.54 -29.39
CA TRP A 397 -25.54 -5.21 -29.72
C TRP A 397 -26.67 -4.85 -28.78
N TYR A 398 -26.76 -3.58 -28.37
CA TYR A 398 -27.92 -3.04 -27.68
C TYR A 398 -28.59 -2.02 -28.59
N ALA A 399 -29.77 -2.33 -29.09
CA ALA A 399 -30.60 -1.42 -29.88
C ALA A 399 -31.88 -1.14 -29.11
N ILE A 400 -32.14 0.13 -28.79
CA ILE A 400 -33.42 0.54 -28.20
C ILE A 400 -34.35 0.94 -29.36
N SER A 401 -35.37 0.14 -29.65
CA SER A 401 -36.45 0.55 -30.55
C SER A 401 -37.71 0.87 -29.73
N GLY A 402 -38.13 2.13 -29.72
CA GLY A 402 -39.47 2.52 -29.28
C GLY A 402 -39.53 3.72 -28.33
N SER A 403 -40.52 4.59 -28.55
CA SER A 403 -40.72 5.88 -27.90
C SER A 403 -41.50 5.81 -26.57
N SER A 404 -41.12 4.95 -25.63
CA SER A 404 -41.74 4.94 -24.29
C SER A 404 -40.83 4.26 -23.26
N SER A 405 -40.89 4.79 -22.02
CA SER A 405 -40.21 4.30 -20.81
C SER A 405 -40.02 2.78 -20.76
N VAL A 406 -38.79 2.34 -20.52
CA VAL A 406 -38.43 0.92 -20.38
C VAL A 406 -38.76 0.45 -18.96
N GLU A 407 -40.05 0.26 -18.71
CA GLU A 407 -40.50 -0.84 -17.86
C GLU A 407 -41.23 -1.81 -18.81
N ASP A 408 -40.69 -3.03 -18.94
CA ASP A 408 -41.29 -4.15 -19.69
C ASP A 408 -41.42 -4.10 -21.23
N LYS A 409 -40.29 -3.99 -21.96
CA LYS A 409 -40.22 -4.59 -23.32
C LYS A 409 -38.97 -5.45 -23.52
N LYS A 410 -39.18 -6.66 -24.05
CA LYS A 410 -38.13 -7.57 -24.52
C LYS A 410 -37.37 -6.91 -25.68
N ALA A 411 -36.09 -6.61 -25.45
CA ALA A 411 -35.15 -6.21 -26.51
C ALA A 411 -34.64 -7.45 -27.24
N ASP A 412 -34.54 -7.38 -28.57
CA ASP A 412 -33.92 -8.42 -29.39
C ASP A 412 -32.40 -8.19 -29.45
N PHE A 413 -31.62 -9.21 -29.07
CA PHE A 413 -30.16 -9.19 -29.09
C PHE A 413 -29.64 -9.91 -30.34
N TYR A 414 -28.72 -9.29 -31.07
CA TYR A 414 -27.98 -9.96 -32.14
C TYR A 414 -26.63 -10.48 -31.63
N SER A 415 -26.32 -11.75 -31.91
CA SER A 415 -25.08 -12.42 -31.50
C SER A 415 -24.19 -12.70 -32.71
N LEU A 416 -22.91 -12.34 -32.59
CA LEU A 416 -21.83 -12.74 -33.51
C LEU A 416 -20.73 -13.43 -32.72
N THR A 417 -20.36 -14.64 -33.14
CA THR A 417 -19.44 -15.52 -32.41
C THR A 417 -18.08 -15.57 -33.10
N PHE A 418 -17.01 -15.20 -32.41
CA PHE A 418 -15.64 -15.31 -32.91
C PHE A 418 -14.86 -16.39 -32.13
N LYS A 419 -13.86 -16.99 -32.79
CA LYS A 419 -13.30 -18.29 -32.39
C LYS A 419 -12.26 -18.29 -31.25
N GLN A 420 -11.76 -17.15 -30.73
CA GLN A 420 -10.89 -17.10 -29.52
C GLN A 420 -11.00 -15.76 -28.73
N PRO A 421 -10.64 -15.73 -27.41
CA PRO A 421 -10.98 -14.63 -26.47
C PRO A 421 -9.86 -13.60 -26.25
N GLY A 422 -10.11 -12.33 -26.59
CA GLY A 422 -9.26 -11.16 -26.26
C GLY A 422 -9.74 -10.37 -25.03
N PRO A 423 -9.04 -9.29 -24.62
CA PRO A 423 -9.42 -8.47 -23.46
C PRO A 423 -10.79 -7.81 -23.69
N VAL A 424 -11.56 -7.70 -22.62
CA VAL A 424 -12.93 -7.16 -22.61
C VAL A 424 -12.98 -5.80 -23.31
N GLN A 425 -13.76 -5.72 -24.39
CA GLN A 425 -14.04 -4.51 -25.16
C GLN A 425 -15.49 -4.07 -24.90
N LEU A 426 -15.71 -2.80 -24.61
CA LEU A 426 -17.03 -2.18 -24.54
C LEU A 426 -17.15 -1.21 -25.71
N GLY A 427 -18.03 -1.54 -26.66
CA GLY A 427 -18.47 -0.65 -27.72
C GLY A 427 -19.94 -0.31 -27.48
N LEU A 428 -20.26 0.98 -27.40
CA LEU A 428 -21.63 1.45 -27.25
C LEU A 428 -22.09 2.14 -28.53
N ALA A 429 -23.13 1.60 -29.17
CA ALA A 429 -23.80 2.19 -30.34
C ALA A 429 -25.04 2.98 -29.89
N ILE A 430 -25.11 4.28 -30.19
CA ILE A 430 -26.28 5.13 -29.85
C ILE A 430 -27.01 5.51 -31.13
N GLN A 431 -28.31 5.21 -31.21
CA GLN A 431 -29.20 5.66 -32.29
C GLN A 431 -30.22 6.65 -31.72
N LEU A 432 -30.26 7.87 -32.26
CA LEU A 432 -31.25 8.90 -31.88
C LEU A 432 -32.51 8.74 -32.76
N TRP A 433 -33.70 8.79 -32.16
CA TRP A 433 -34.97 8.56 -32.86
C TRP A 433 -35.45 9.80 -33.64
N PRO A 434 -36.16 9.61 -34.77
CA PRO A 434 -36.65 10.69 -35.65
C PRO A 434 -37.48 11.78 -34.94
N GLY A 435 -38.20 11.44 -33.87
CA GLY A 435 -39.07 12.39 -33.15
C GLY A 435 -38.36 13.47 -32.33
N TYR A 436 -37.04 13.40 -32.15
CA TYR A 436 -36.20 14.49 -31.61
C TYR A 436 -35.44 15.24 -32.73
N ALA A 437 -35.64 14.79 -33.96
CA ALA A 437 -34.82 14.97 -35.15
C ALA A 437 -35.64 15.50 -36.34
N ASP A 438 -36.75 16.20 -36.08
CA ASP A 438 -37.57 16.85 -37.12
C ASP A 438 -36.81 17.95 -37.90
N ASP A 439 -35.60 18.30 -37.45
CA ASP A 439 -34.72 19.25 -38.10
C ASP A 439 -33.35 18.60 -38.34
N SER A 440 -33.10 18.22 -39.59
CA SER A 440 -31.85 17.63 -40.07
C SER A 440 -30.63 18.54 -39.90
N ALA A 441 -30.82 19.82 -39.53
CA ALA A 441 -29.73 20.74 -39.22
C ALA A 441 -29.21 20.62 -37.76
N ARG A 442 -29.88 19.87 -36.87
CA ARG A 442 -29.48 19.75 -35.47
C ARG A 442 -28.32 18.75 -35.30
N CYS A 443 -27.17 19.26 -34.87
CA CYS A 443 -26.00 18.45 -34.53
C CYS A 443 -26.00 18.08 -33.04
N PHE A 444 -25.69 16.82 -32.74
CA PHE A 444 -25.53 16.28 -31.39
C PHE A 444 -24.08 15.85 -31.13
N TYR A 445 -23.63 15.94 -29.88
CA TYR A 445 -22.28 15.50 -29.48
C TYR A 445 -22.26 14.96 -28.05
N ILE A 446 -21.26 14.14 -27.74
CA ILE A 446 -20.97 13.67 -26.39
C ILE A 446 -20.14 14.75 -25.69
N SER A 447 -20.63 15.29 -24.59
CA SER A 447 -19.93 16.31 -23.79
C SER A 447 -19.13 15.71 -22.65
N GLN A 448 -19.47 14.49 -22.23
CA GLN A 448 -18.88 13.87 -21.04
C GLN A 448 -18.90 12.34 -21.15
N VAL A 449 -17.85 11.69 -20.66
CA VAL A 449 -17.73 10.23 -20.51
C VAL A 449 -17.20 9.92 -19.11
N VAL A 450 -17.87 9.04 -18.38
CA VAL A 450 -17.44 8.55 -17.07
C VAL A 450 -16.89 7.14 -17.24
N LEU A 451 -15.63 6.95 -16.89
CA LEU A 451 -14.95 5.67 -16.79
C LEU A 451 -14.97 5.18 -15.34
N GLU A 452 -14.90 3.87 -15.16
CA GLU A 452 -14.83 3.19 -13.87
C GLU A 452 -13.75 2.11 -13.92
N ASN A 453 -12.82 2.13 -12.99
CA ASN A 453 -11.82 1.09 -12.85
C ASN A 453 -12.49 -0.21 -12.41
N VAL A 454 -12.23 -1.31 -13.12
CA VAL A 454 -12.89 -2.61 -12.93
C VAL A 454 -12.37 -3.33 -11.67
N GLU A 455 -11.17 -2.99 -11.20
CA GLU A 455 -10.54 -3.57 -10.01
C GLU A 455 -10.70 -2.69 -8.77
N THR A 456 -10.61 -1.35 -8.91
CA THR A 456 -10.67 -0.40 -7.79
C THR A 456 -11.99 0.35 -7.65
N GLU A 457 -12.91 0.21 -8.61
CA GLU A 457 -14.16 0.98 -8.73
C GLU A 457 -13.97 2.50 -8.85
N ASP A 458 -12.74 2.96 -9.08
CA ASP A 458 -12.41 4.37 -9.24
C ASP A 458 -13.06 4.98 -10.45
N LEU A 459 -13.72 6.12 -10.26
CA LEU A 459 -14.34 6.80 -11.38
C LEU A 459 -13.33 7.74 -12.05
N TYR A 460 -13.58 8.08 -13.30
CA TYR A 460 -12.84 9.12 -14.00
C TYR A 460 -13.79 9.79 -14.99
N THR A 461 -13.96 11.10 -14.87
CA THR A 461 -14.86 11.86 -15.74
C THR A 461 -14.04 12.63 -16.76
N LEU A 462 -14.23 12.30 -18.03
CA LEU A 462 -13.69 13.00 -19.18
C LEU A 462 -14.74 13.99 -19.69
N GLU A 463 -14.42 15.27 -19.73
CA GLU A 463 -15.21 16.27 -20.46
C GLU A 463 -14.59 16.48 -21.84
N LEU A 464 -15.43 16.56 -22.87
CA LEU A 464 -15.03 16.71 -24.27
C LEU A 464 -15.31 18.15 -24.69
N GLU A 465 -14.25 18.93 -24.91
CA GLU A 465 -14.33 20.34 -25.33
C GLU A 465 -14.77 20.48 -26.80
N ARG A 466 -15.36 21.63 -27.14
CA ARG A 466 -15.80 21.98 -28.49
C ARG A 466 -14.73 22.81 -29.19
N ASP A 467 -14.04 22.26 -30.18
CA ASP A 467 -13.14 23.05 -31.04
C ASP A 467 -13.95 24.04 -31.91
N SER A 468 -13.63 25.33 -31.80
CA SER A 468 -14.14 26.40 -32.65
C SER A 468 -13.28 26.50 -33.92
N LEU A 469 -13.81 26.09 -35.07
CA LEU A 469 -13.13 26.15 -36.37
C LEU A 469 -12.86 27.59 -36.83
N GLN A 470 -11.60 27.91 -37.15
CA GLN A 470 -11.23 28.95 -38.12
C GLN A 470 -10.69 28.30 -39.40
N GLU A 471 -11.22 28.76 -40.54
CA GLU A 471 -10.88 28.34 -41.90
C GLU A 471 -9.48 28.82 -42.33
N SER A 472 -8.70 27.98 -43.03
CA SER A 472 -8.16 28.25 -44.39
C SER A 472 -6.94 27.40 -44.80
N SER A 473 -7.14 26.70 -45.93
CA SER A 473 -6.29 26.43 -47.09
C SER A 473 -4.75 26.30 -47.05
N SER A 474 -4.33 25.26 -47.80
CA SER A 474 -3.19 25.13 -48.73
C SER A 474 -1.96 24.31 -48.28
N ALA A 475 -1.58 23.42 -49.20
CA ALA A 475 -0.66 22.32 -49.04
C ALA A 475 0.82 22.72 -49.10
N GLY A 476 1.66 22.00 -48.34
CA GLY A 476 3.11 21.98 -48.48
C GLY A 476 3.66 20.75 -47.75
N SER A 477 4.23 19.81 -48.52
CA SER A 477 4.78 18.54 -48.06
C SER A 477 5.84 18.71 -46.97
N GLY A 478 5.66 17.97 -45.87
CA GLY A 478 6.63 17.92 -44.78
C GLY A 478 6.13 17.07 -43.62
N THR A 479 5.59 15.87 -43.91
CA THR A 479 5.25 14.91 -42.85
C THR A 479 6.54 14.29 -42.31
N GLY A 480 7.11 14.95 -41.29
CA GLY A 480 8.04 14.31 -40.37
C GLY A 480 7.32 13.15 -39.70
N THR A 481 7.69 11.94 -40.10
CA THR A 481 7.25 10.68 -39.54
C THR A 481 7.81 10.50 -38.14
N LEU A 482 6.94 10.34 -37.15
CA LEU A 482 7.29 9.80 -35.83
C LEU A 482 6.27 8.72 -35.43
N TYR A 483 6.18 7.69 -36.28
CA TYR A 483 5.99 6.32 -35.83
C TYR A 483 7.39 5.71 -35.77
N GLN A 484 7.83 5.25 -34.60
CA GLN A 484 8.47 3.95 -34.59
C GLN A 484 7.39 2.98 -34.17
N ASP A 485 6.76 2.37 -35.17
CA ASP A 485 6.21 1.04 -35.05
C ASP A 485 7.24 0.20 -34.27
N TYR A 486 6.81 -0.59 -33.28
CA TYR A 486 7.47 -1.88 -33.13
C TYR A 486 6.73 -2.79 -34.10
N PRO A 487 7.19 -2.91 -35.36
CA PRO A 487 6.56 -3.81 -36.30
C PRO A 487 6.56 -5.20 -35.68
N VAL A 488 5.46 -5.94 -35.88
CA VAL A 488 5.39 -7.36 -35.56
C VAL A 488 6.65 -8.02 -36.14
N LYS A 489 7.55 -8.48 -35.27
CA LYS A 489 8.87 -8.93 -35.71
C LYS A 489 8.70 -10.28 -36.42
N ALA A 490 9.28 -10.44 -37.60
CA ALA A 490 9.27 -11.73 -38.29
C ALA A 490 10.46 -12.57 -37.82
N ALA A 491 10.20 -13.75 -37.27
CA ALA A 491 11.20 -14.72 -36.86
C ALA A 491 11.13 -15.97 -37.75
N PRO A 492 11.99 -16.10 -38.77
CA PRO A 492 11.95 -17.24 -39.69
C PRO A 492 12.55 -18.52 -39.10
N THR A 493 13.28 -18.46 -37.99
CA THR A 493 13.94 -19.62 -37.35
C THR A 493 13.84 -19.52 -35.84
N ARG A 494 13.98 -20.68 -35.14
CA ARG A 494 13.98 -20.74 -33.67
C ARG A 494 15.06 -19.84 -33.06
N ALA A 495 16.24 -19.78 -33.66
CA ALA A 495 17.34 -18.93 -33.21
C ALA A 495 16.99 -17.43 -33.22
N VAL A 496 16.30 -16.96 -34.27
CA VAL A 496 15.86 -15.55 -34.36
C VAL A 496 14.77 -15.25 -33.32
N LEU A 497 13.84 -16.18 -33.09
CA LEU A 497 12.83 -16.04 -32.03
C LEU A 497 13.49 -15.95 -30.65
N GLN A 498 14.43 -16.84 -30.35
CA GLN A 498 15.17 -16.84 -29.09
C GLN A 498 15.97 -15.54 -28.90
N GLN A 499 16.57 -15.00 -29.96
CA GLN A 499 17.22 -13.70 -29.93
C GLN A 499 16.23 -12.57 -29.57
N PHE A 500 15.04 -12.53 -30.18
CA PHE A 500 14.04 -11.51 -29.85
C PHE A 500 13.55 -11.60 -28.41
N LEU A 501 13.37 -12.82 -27.88
CA LEU A 501 13.01 -13.04 -26.47
C LEU A 501 14.10 -12.51 -25.53
N SER A 502 15.36 -12.84 -25.82
CA SER A 502 16.50 -12.36 -25.05
C SER A 502 16.61 -10.84 -25.06
N GLU A 503 16.54 -10.22 -26.25
CA GLU A 503 16.55 -8.75 -26.40
C GLU A 503 15.39 -8.09 -25.64
N ALA A 504 14.18 -8.66 -25.72
CA ALA A 504 13.01 -8.15 -25.03
C ALA A 504 13.21 -8.15 -23.50
N LEU A 505 13.68 -9.26 -22.94
CA LEU A 505 13.95 -9.38 -21.50
C LEU A 505 15.06 -8.42 -21.04
N GLN A 506 16.15 -8.30 -21.81
CA GLN A 506 17.25 -7.37 -21.53
C GLN A 506 16.82 -5.90 -21.61
N GLN A 507 15.95 -5.56 -22.55
CA GLN A 507 15.42 -4.20 -22.73
C GLN A 507 14.23 -3.90 -21.80
N ARG A 508 13.81 -4.85 -20.95
CA ARG A 508 12.67 -4.70 -20.04
C ARG A 508 11.37 -4.33 -20.74
N VAL A 509 11.17 -4.79 -21.97
CA VAL A 509 9.90 -4.54 -22.66
C VAL A 509 8.79 -5.32 -21.96
N SER A 510 7.63 -4.70 -21.82
CA SER A 510 6.46 -5.32 -21.19
C SER A 510 5.74 -6.29 -22.11
N SER A 511 5.96 -6.19 -23.42
CA SER A 511 5.35 -7.05 -24.42
C SER A 511 6.24 -7.23 -25.66
N LEU A 512 6.17 -8.41 -26.25
CA LEU A 512 6.84 -8.76 -27.50
C LEU A 512 5.86 -9.52 -28.39
N GLU A 513 5.69 -9.05 -29.62
CA GLU A 513 4.91 -9.74 -30.66
C GLU A 513 5.83 -10.22 -31.78
N VAL A 514 5.74 -11.50 -32.10
CA VAL A 514 6.60 -12.15 -33.11
C VAL A 514 5.75 -13.02 -34.04
N ARG A 515 5.84 -12.79 -35.35
CA ARG A 515 5.39 -13.77 -36.36
C ARG A 515 6.50 -14.76 -36.60
N TYR A 516 6.35 -15.96 -36.06
CA TYR A 516 7.26 -17.06 -36.21
C TYR A 516 6.85 -17.98 -37.36
N SER A 517 7.69 -18.10 -38.38
CA SER A 517 7.43 -18.92 -39.58
C SER A 517 8.39 -20.09 -39.74
N GLY A 518 9.11 -20.45 -38.67
CA GLY A 518 10.09 -21.54 -38.66
C GLY A 518 9.47 -22.92 -38.45
N GLU A 519 10.29 -23.88 -38.02
CA GLU A 519 9.84 -25.24 -37.67
C GLU A 519 8.75 -25.21 -36.59
N ALA A 520 7.71 -26.02 -36.76
CA ALA A 520 6.54 -26.02 -35.88
C ALA A 520 6.92 -26.20 -34.39
N LEU A 521 6.52 -25.24 -33.55
CA LEU A 521 6.73 -25.28 -32.10
C LEU A 521 5.60 -26.03 -31.40
N LYS A 522 5.94 -26.87 -30.43
CA LYS A 522 5.04 -27.46 -29.45
C LYS A 522 4.77 -26.45 -28.35
N MET A 523 3.67 -25.71 -28.49
CA MET A 523 3.33 -24.63 -27.56
C MET A 523 2.53 -25.14 -26.34
N PRO A 524 2.75 -24.60 -25.13
CA PRO A 524 3.74 -23.56 -24.81
C PRO A 524 5.16 -24.11 -24.56
N ASP A 525 5.32 -25.42 -24.41
CA ASP A 525 6.54 -26.12 -23.93
C ASP A 525 7.84 -25.66 -24.61
N ASP A 526 7.88 -25.57 -25.95
CA ASP A 526 9.10 -25.17 -26.66
C ASP A 526 9.47 -23.71 -26.39
N LEU A 527 8.48 -22.83 -26.17
CA LEU A 527 8.71 -21.43 -25.85
C LEU A 527 9.09 -21.22 -24.38
N GLU A 528 8.49 -22.01 -23.47
CA GLU A 528 8.93 -22.07 -22.08
C GLU A 528 10.35 -22.62 -21.97
N ALA A 529 10.70 -23.65 -22.74
CA ALA A 529 12.07 -24.17 -22.81
C ALA A 529 13.06 -23.11 -23.33
N MET A 530 12.69 -22.34 -24.36
CA MET A 530 13.52 -21.23 -24.85
C MET A 530 13.72 -20.12 -23.78
N LEU A 531 12.67 -19.78 -23.02
CA LEU A 531 12.80 -18.83 -21.91
C LEU A 531 13.66 -19.39 -20.79
N GLU A 532 13.51 -20.67 -20.44
CA GLU A 532 14.34 -21.32 -19.42
C GLU A 532 15.81 -21.42 -19.84
N GLU A 533 16.09 -21.67 -21.12
CA GLU A 533 17.45 -21.59 -21.68
C GLU A 533 18.05 -20.17 -21.50
N ILE A 534 17.26 -19.12 -21.75
CA ILE A 534 17.69 -17.72 -21.52
C ILE A 534 17.94 -17.47 -20.03
N PHE A 535 17.03 -17.89 -19.15
CA PHE A 535 17.14 -17.69 -17.70
C PHE A 535 18.26 -18.51 -17.05
N THR A 536 18.61 -19.66 -17.61
CA THR A 536 19.76 -20.46 -17.15
C THR A 536 21.09 -19.80 -17.53
N GLY A 537 21.12 -19.08 -18.66
CA GLY A 537 22.28 -18.31 -19.11
C GLY A 537 22.48 -16.96 -18.39
N ASP A 538 21.44 -16.42 -17.75
CA ASP A 538 21.47 -15.11 -17.10
C ASP A 538 20.67 -15.12 -15.79
N ASP A 539 21.38 -15.41 -14.70
CA ASP A 539 20.86 -15.42 -13.33
C ASP A 539 20.13 -14.11 -13.00
N TYR A 540 20.67 -12.97 -13.44
CA TYR A 540 20.07 -11.67 -13.12
C TYR A 540 18.72 -11.51 -13.81
N LEU A 541 18.60 -11.86 -15.09
CA LEU A 541 17.32 -11.85 -15.80
C LEU A 541 16.30 -12.77 -15.13
N ARG A 542 16.70 -13.98 -14.73
CA ARG A 542 15.83 -14.96 -14.06
C ARG A 542 15.17 -14.37 -12.81
N TYR A 543 15.97 -13.78 -11.92
CA TYR A 543 15.49 -13.26 -10.64
C TYR A 543 15.06 -11.79 -10.69
N SER A 544 15.16 -11.11 -11.83
CA SER A 544 14.60 -9.76 -12.05
C SER A 544 13.26 -9.74 -12.77
N GLN A 545 12.77 -10.92 -13.20
CA GLN A 545 11.45 -11.14 -13.77
C GLN A 545 10.44 -11.54 -12.69
N ARG A 546 9.28 -10.88 -12.62
CA ARG A 546 8.17 -11.27 -11.71
C ARG A 546 7.33 -12.41 -12.26
N SER A 547 6.89 -12.27 -13.50
CA SER A 547 6.03 -13.23 -14.17
C SER A 547 6.06 -12.99 -15.66
N HIS A 548 5.73 -14.00 -16.45
CA HIS A 548 5.50 -13.82 -17.89
C HIS A 548 4.25 -14.59 -18.30
N ARG A 549 3.63 -14.17 -19.40
CA ARG A 549 2.49 -14.85 -20.00
C ARG A 549 2.72 -14.99 -21.49
N ILE A 550 2.46 -16.19 -21.98
CA ILE A 550 2.57 -16.55 -23.38
C ILE A 550 1.14 -16.72 -23.93
N SER A 551 0.88 -16.11 -25.08
CA SER A 551 -0.27 -16.40 -25.93
C SER A 551 0.21 -16.58 -27.37
N TRP A 552 -0.50 -17.39 -28.14
CA TRP A 552 -0.18 -17.60 -29.55
C TRP A 552 -1.41 -17.89 -30.38
N SER A 553 -1.30 -17.65 -31.68
CA SER A 553 -2.25 -18.10 -32.69
C SER A 553 -1.51 -18.61 -33.91
N THR A 554 -2.18 -19.43 -34.73
CA THR A 554 -1.58 -19.98 -35.96
C THR A 554 -2.35 -19.45 -37.17
N GLU A 555 -1.65 -18.77 -38.06
CA GLU A 555 -2.17 -18.24 -39.32
C GLU A 555 -2.32 -19.36 -40.38
N PRO A 556 -3.20 -19.17 -41.38
CA PRO A 556 -3.28 -20.07 -42.54
C PRO A 556 -1.93 -20.17 -43.26
N GLY A 557 -1.33 -21.35 -43.28
CA GLY A 557 0.03 -21.58 -43.80
C GLY A 557 1.04 -22.03 -42.74
N GLY A 558 0.65 -22.10 -41.47
CA GLY A 558 1.46 -22.69 -40.39
C GLY A 558 2.33 -21.69 -39.60
N THR A 559 2.38 -20.42 -40.02
CA THR A 559 3.02 -19.34 -39.27
C THR A 559 2.32 -19.13 -37.92
N GLN A 560 3.08 -19.05 -36.84
CA GLN A 560 2.58 -18.77 -35.49
C GLN A 560 2.79 -17.30 -35.14
N LEU A 561 1.73 -16.58 -34.77
CA LEU A 561 1.82 -15.27 -34.14
C LEU A 561 1.93 -15.46 -32.62
N LEU A 562 3.09 -15.14 -32.07
CA LEU A 562 3.43 -15.28 -30.66
C LEU A 562 3.33 -13.91 -29.98
N GLU A 563 2.63 -13.86 -28.86
CA GLU A 563 2.50 -12.70 -28.01
C GLU A 563 3.00 -13.04 -26.61
N LEU A 564 4.07 -12.38 -26.18
CA LEU A 564 4.62 -12.54 -24.85
C LEU A 564 4.41 -11.26 -24.06
N ARG A 565 3.98 -11.40 -22.81
CA ARG A 565 3.89 -10.30 -21.84
C ARG A 565 4.79 -10.58 -20.67
N PHE A 566 5.56 -9.59 -20.27
CA PHE A 566 6.56 -9.67 -19.21
C PHE A 566 6.22 -8.68 -18.10
N GLN A 567 6.30 -9.11 -16.85
CA GLN A 567 6.31 -8.24 -15.67
C GLN A 567 7.70 -8.28 -15.03
N HIS A 568 8.34 -7.11 -14.92
CA HIS A 568 9.70 -6.94 -14.40
C HIS A 568 9.67 -6.40 -12.96
N LEU A 569 10.74 -6.62 -12.19
CA LEU A 569 10.93 -6.01 -10.86
C LEU A 569 11.26 -4.50 -10.93
N ALA A 570 11.83 -4.05 -12.05
CA ALA A 570 12.25 -2.68 -12.30
C ALA A 570 12.08 -2.33 -13.80
N THR A 571 11.88 -1.05 -14.10
CA THR A 571 11.80 -0.56 -15.50
C THR A 571 13.18 -0.50 -16.16
N ARG A 572 13.21 -0.27 -17.48
CA ARG A 572 14.48 -0.07 -18.22
C ARG A 572 15.27 1.12 -17.67
N GLU A 573 14.60 2.23 -17.39
CA GLU A 573 15.21 3.45 -16.88
C GLU A 573 15.76 3.27 -15.47
N GLU A 574 15.06 2.50 -14.63
CA GLU A 574 15.51 2.13 -13.29
C GLU A 574 16.76 1.25 -13.34
N GLU A 575 16.80 0.25 -14.23
CA GLU A 575 18.00 -0.57 -14.45
C GLU A 575 19.19 0.25 -14.97
N GLU A 576 18.96 1.19 -15.88
CA GLU A 576 20.01 2.10 -16.35
C GLU A 576 20.50 3.05 -15.25
N ALA A 577 19.61 3.47 -14.34
CA ALA A 577 19.98 4.23 -13.16
C ALA A 577 20.86 3.41 -12.22
N VAL A 578 20.51 2.13 -12.00
CA VAL A 578 21.33 1.19 -11.24
C VAL A 578 22.71 1.05 -11.88
N GLU A 579 22.80 0.80 -13.18
CA GLU A 579 24.10 0.67 -13.87
C GLU A 579 25.00 1.89 -13.69
N ARG A 580 24.45 3.10 -13.86
CA ARG A 580 25.19 4.35 -13.66
C ARG A 580 25.64 4.53 -12.21
N GLN A 581 24.76 4.23 -11.25
CA GLN A 581 25.05 4.41 -9.83
C GLN A 581 26.05 3.37 -9.32
N VAL A 582 25.93 2.11 -9.74
CA VAL A 582 26.90 1.05 -9.47
C VAL A 582 28.28 1.46 -9.98
N ALA A 583 28.41 1.90 -11.24
CA ALA A 583 29.69 2.35 -11.78
C ALA A 583 30.32 3.49 -10.95
N ARG A 584 29.49 4.45 -10.51
CA ARG A 584 29.91 5.58 -9.67
C ARG A 584 30.32 5.16 -8.25
N ILE A 585 29.69 4.13 -7.69
CA ILE A 585 30.04 3.62 -6.36
C ILE A 585 31.32 2.80 -6.43
N LEU A 586 31.42 1.90 -7.41
CA LEU A 586 32.61 1.08 -7.60
C LEU A 586 33.87 1.92 -7.81
N SER A 587 33.78 3.06 -8.53
CA SER A 587 34.92 3.97 -8.68
C SER A 587 35.36 4.66 -7.39
N LYS A 588 34.53 4.66 -6.33
CA LYS A 588 34.85 5.21 -5.02
C LYS A 588 35.36 4.16 -4.05
N ILE A 589 34.82 2.94 -4.10
CA ILE A 589 35.13 1.88 -3.13
C ILE A 589 36.24 0.94 -3.61
N LEU A 590 36.54 0.92 -4.91
CA LEU A 590 37.61 0.09 -5.47
C LEU A 590 38.83 0.94 -5.85
N THR A 591 40.02 0.45 -5.53
CA THR A 591 41.30 1.06 -5.93
C THR A 591 42.07 0.16 -6.91
N SER A 592 42.95 0.78 -7.70
CA SER A 592 43.86 0.02 -8.57
C SER A 592 44.76 -0.89 -7.73
N GLY A 593 44.82 -2.17 -8.08
CA GLY A 593 45.61 -3.18 -7.37
C GLY A 593 44.81 -4.10 -6.45
N MET A 594 43.52 -3.83 -6.19
CA MET A 594 42.70 -4.73 -5.37
C MET A 594 42.52 -6.10 -6.04
N ASP A 595 42.72 -7.16 -5.27
CA ASP A 595 42.41 -8.54 -5.69
C ASP A 595 40.90 -8.86 -5.59
N GLU A 596 40.51 -10.07 -6.00
CA GLU A 596 39.10 -10.51 -5.97
C GLU A 596 38.52 -10.54 -4.55
N HIS A 597 39.33 -10.87 -3.55
CA HIS A 597 38.92 -10.93 -2.14
C HIS A 597 38.64 -9.52 -1.59
N GLU A 598 39.56 -8.58 -1.86
CA GLU A 598 39.46 -7.19 -1.44
C GLU A 598 38.26 -6.50 -2.10
N LYS A 599 38.06 -6.71 -3.42
CA LYS A 599 36.89 -6.21 -4.14
C LYS A 599 35.59 -6.75 -3.55
N THR A 600 35.56 -8.06 -3.27
CA THR A 600 34.38 -8.72 -2.73
C THR A 600 34.00 -8.15 -1.37
N ARG A 601 34.98 -7.95 -0.49
CA ARG A 601 34.77 -7.33 0.82
C ARG A 601 34.28 -5.89 0.69
N ALA A 602 34.92 -5.07 -0.15
CA ALA A 602 34.54 -3.67 -0.32
C ALA A 602 33.09 -3.50 -0.80
N VAL A 603 32.66 -4.33 -1.76
CA VAL A 603 31.28 -4.32 -2.26
C VAL A 603 30.29 -4.84 -1.21
N HIS A 604 30.60 -5.95 -0.55
CA HIS A 604 29.78 -6.49 0.53
C HIS A 604 29.54 -5.45 1.63
N ASP A 605 30.62 -4.87 2.14
CA ASP A 605 30.59 -3.92 3.25
C ASP A 605 29.81 -2.66 2.85
N TYR A 606 29.95 -2.20 1.59
CA TYR A 606 29.13 -1.11 1.07
C TYR A 606 27.64 -1.45 1.11
N ILE A 607 27.23 -2.61 0.62
CA ILE A 607 25.80 -2.98 0.58
C ILE A 607 25.25 -3.10 2.01
N VAL A 608 25.92 -3.87 2.86
CA VAL A 608 25.47 -4.10 4.25
C VAL A 608 25.42 -2.81 5.06
N ALA A 609 26.32 -1.85 4.80
CA ALA A 609 26.30 -0.58 5.51
C ALA A 609 25.30 0.46 4.97
N ASN A 610 24.74 0.26 3.77
CA ASN A 610 23.93 1.28 3.08
C ASN A 610 22.53 0.82 2.66
N VAL A 611 22.20 -0.46 2.82
CA VAL A 611 20.87 -0.99 2.55
C VAL A 611 20.31 -1.54 3.85
N ALA A 612 19.06 -1.18 4.16
CA ALA A 612 18.34 -1.69 5.33
C ALA A 612 17.27 -2.72 4.93
N TYR A 613 17.11 -3.79 5.71
CA TYR A 613 16.15 -4.82 5.38
C TYR A 613 14.69 -4.32 5.41
N ASP A 614 13.91 -4.61 4.37
CA ASP A 614 12.50 -4.24 4.28
C ASP A 614 11.62 -5.20 5.06
N LEU A 615 11.34 -4.86 6.33
CA LEU A 615 10.44 -5.61 7.20
C LEU A 615 8.98 -5.65 6.72
N ASN A 616 8.60 -4.88 5.68
CA ASN A 616 7.27 -4.93 5.08
C ASN A 616 7.19 -5.82 3.82
N TYR A 617 8.31 -6.41 3.39
CA TYR A 617 8.39 -7.35 2.27
C TYR A 617 7.95 -6.79 0.89
N ARG A 618 8.12 -5.48 0.64
CA ARG A 618 7.63 -4.79 -0.57
C ARG A 618 8.69 -4.53 -1.63
N GLU A 619 9.93 -4.31 -1.22
CA GLU A 619 10.99 -3.81 -2.09
C GLU A 619 11.94 -4.93 -2.54
N HIS A 620 11.76 -5.44 -3.77
CA HIS A 620 12.47 -6.65 -4.25
C HIS A 620 13.58 -6.39 -5.29
N SER A 621 13.72 -5.16 -5.80
CA SER A 621 14.64 -4.86 -6.91
C SER A 621 16.01 -4.33 -6.46
N ALA A 622 17.04 -4.49 -7.30
CA ALA A 622 18.33 -3.84 -7.08
C ALA A 622 18.23 -2.30 -7.07
N TYR A 623 17.27 -1.73 -7.82
CA TYR A 623 16.97 -0.30 -7.79
C TYR A 623 16.46 0.14 -6.41
N ALA A 624 15.55 -0.62 -5.79
CA ALA A 624 15.08 -0.31 -4.45
C ALA A 624 16.22 -0.41 -3.43
N ALA A 625 17.02 -1.48 -3.48
CA ALA A 625 18.20 -1.63 -2.62
C ALA A 625 19.15 -0.42 -2.75
N LEU A 626 19.42 0.03 -3.97
CA LEU A 626 20.45 1.04 -4.24
C LEU A 626 19.98 2.51 -4.12
N VAL A 627 18.72 2.78 -4.45
CA VAL A 627 18.17 4.15 -4.54
C VAL A 627 17.26 4.48 -3.36
N LYS A 628 16.49 3.50 -2.88
CA LYS A 628 15.65 3.64 -1.69
C LYS A 628 16.38 3.22 -0.41
N ASN A 629 17.59 2.66 -0.53
CA ASN A 629 18.38 2.11 0.58
C ASN A 629 17.60 1.07 1.40
N ARG A 630 16.69 0.34 0.75
CA ARG A 630 15.81 -0.62 1.40
C ARG A 630 15.36 -1.71 0.45
N ALA A 631 15.50 -2.98 0.85
CA ALA A 631 15.04 -4.13 0.08
C ALA A 631 14.84 -5.39 0.94
N VAL A 632 14.16 -6.40 0.40
CA VAL A 632 14.22 -7.79 0.90
C VAL A 632 15.42 -8.54 0.32
N CYS A 633 15.60 -9.81 0.71
CA CYS A 633 16.72 -10.66 0.30
C CYS A 633 16.97 -10.66 -1.22
N GLN A 634 15.91 -10.69 -2.04
CA GLN A 634 16.02 -10.64 -3.49
C GLN A 634 16.72 -9.37 -4.00
N GLY A 635 16.43 -8.20 -3.43
CA GLY A 635 17.05 -6.95 -3.83
C GLY A 635 18.53 -6.85 -3.41
N TYR A 636 18.88 -7.38 -2.24
CA TYR A 636 20.28 -7.48 -1.78
C TYR A 636 21.09 -8.35 -2.72
N ALA A 637 20.58 -9.55 -3.01
CA ALA A 637 21.29 -10.52 -3.82
C ALA A 637 21.48 -10.03 -5.26
N LEU A 638 20.45 -9.40 -5.86
CA LEU A 638 20.52 -8.80 -7.19
C LEU A 638 21.55 -7.65 -7.24
N LEU A 639 21.59 -6.78 -6.23
CA LEU A 639 22.55 -5.68 -6.17
C LEU A 639 23.99 -6.19 -5.98
N LEU A 640 24.21 -7.15 -5.08
CA LEU A 640 25.52 -7.76 -4.83
C LEU A 640 26.04 -8.43 -6.10
N TYR A 641 25.19 -9.23 -6.78
CA TYR A 641 25.50 -9.84 -8.07
C TYR A 641 25.99 -8.81 -9.09
N LYS A 642 25.25 -7.70 -9.26
CA LYS A 642 25.55 -6.69 -10.28
C LYS A 642 26.85 -5.93 -9.96
N MET A 643 27.06 -5.57 -8.70
CA MET A 643 28.27 -4.85 -8.27
C MET A 643 29.53 -5.72 -8.40
N LEU A 644 29.49 -6.98 -7.98
CA LEU A 644 30.64 -7.89 -8.03
C LEU A 644 31.02 -8.29 -9.45
N ASN A 645 30.04 -8.67 -10.29
CA ASN A 645 30.31 -8.98 -11.69
C ASN A 645 30.89 -7.76 -12.43
N LYS A 646 30.41 -6.53 -12.14
CA LYS A 646 31.00 -5.30 -12.71
C LYS A 646 32.40 -4.98 -12.17
N ALA A 647 32.74 -5.46 -10.97
CA ALA A 647 34.09 -5.38 -10.40
C ALA A 647 35.04 -6.47 -10.95
N GLY A 648 34.54 -7.39 -11.77
CA GLY A 648 35.27 -8.51 -12.34
C GLY A 648 35.38 -9.72 -11.41
N VAL A 649 34.49 -9.85 -10.42
CA VAL A 649 34.38 -11.04 -9.56
C VAL A 649 33.16 -11.84 -10.03
N GLU A 650 33.41 -13.03 -10.58
CA GLU A 650 32.34 -13.90 -11.08
C GLU A 650 31.40 -14.29 -9.93
N THR A 651 30.11 -13.98 -10.10
CA THR A 651 29.09 -14.17 -9.06
C THR A 651 27.84 -14.83 -9.65
N ARG A 652 27.23 -15.74 -8.90
CA ARG A 652 25.97 -16.44 -9.23
C ARG A 652 24.88 -16.10 -8.20
N LEU A 653 23.60 -16.21 -8.60
CA LEU A 653 22.45 -16.12 -7.69
C LEU A 653 21.93 -17.51 -7.37
N ILE A 654 21.65 -17.76 -6.09
CA ILE A 654 21.14 -19.05 -5.61
C ILE A 654 19.80 -18.82 -4.94
N SER A 655 18.81 -19.63 -5.30
CA SER A 655 17.54 -19.73 -4.58
C SER A 655 17.46 -21.00 -3.76
N GLY A 656 16.87 -20.89 -2.57
CA GLY A 656 16.67 -22.01 -1.67
C GLY A 656 15.81 -21.61 -0.48
N LYS A 657 16.09 -22.17 0.70
CA LYS A 657 15.48 -21.74 1.95
C LYS A 657 16.53 -21.34 2.98
N ALA A 658 16.22 -20.34 3.78
CA ALA A 658 17.01 -19.92 4.94
C ALA A 658 16.08 -19.74 6.14
N GLY A 659 16.39 -20.36 7.28
CA GLY A 659 15.52 -20.30 8.46
C GLY A 659 14.11 -20.87 8.27
N GLY A 660 13.90 -21.69 7.23
CA GLY A 660 12.61 -22.30 6.87
C GLY A 660 11.84 -21.58 5.76
N GLU A 661 12.21 -20.35 5.43
CA GLU A 661 11.54 -19.49 4.42
C GLU A 661 12.28 -19.48 3.09
N ASN A 662 11.58 -19.19 1.99
CA ASN A 662 12.21 -19.03 0.67
C ASN A 662 13.20 -17.85 0.70
N HIS A 663 14.41 -18.06 0.18
CA HIS A 663 15.50 -17.10 0.30
C HIS A 663 16.37 -17.07 -0.97
N LEU A 664 16.97 -15.90 -1.24
CA LEU A 664 17.88 -15.67 -2.36
C LEU A 664 19.19 -15.06 -1.85
N TRP A 665 20.33 -15.64 -2.22
CA TRP A 665 21.67 -15.15 -1.86
C TRP A 665 22.69 -15.44 -2.98
N ASN A 666 23.98 -15.23 -2.74
CA ASN A 666 25.01 -15.28 -3.78
C ASN A 666 26.07 -16.36 -3.55
N LEU A 667 26.66 -16.82 -4.67
CA LEU A 667 27.94 -17.53 -4.73
C LEU A 667 28.95 -16.65 -5.45
N VAL A 668 30.17 -16.55 -4.92
CA VAL A 668 31.27 -15.80 -5.51
C VAL A 668 32.44 -16.73 -5.81
N ASN A 669 33.06 -16.58 -6.98
CA ASN A 669 34.27 -17.31 -7.36
C ASN A 669 35.49 -16.46 -7.02
N LEU A 670 36.32 -16.94 -6.09
CA LEU A 670 37.54 -16.29 -5.65
C LEU A 670 38.71 -17.22 -5.93
N GLY A 671 39.52 -16.89 -6.94
CA GLY A 671 40.69 -17.69 -7.32
C GLY A 671 40.35 -19.14 -7.70
N GLY A 672 39.19 -19.40 -8.30
CA GLY A 672 38.72 -20.73 -8.72
C GLY A 672 37.97 -21.51 -7.65
N ASN A 673 37.77 -20.94 -6.45
CA ASN A 673 36.98 -21.54 -5.38
C ASN A 673 35.67 -20.77 -5.20
N TRP A 674 34.56 -21.49 -5.10
CA TRP A 674 33.24 -20.92 -4.86
C TRP A 674 32.98 -20.74 -3.36
N TYR A 675 32.36 -19.63 -2.98
CA TYR A 675 31.97 -19.31 -1.61
C TYR A 675 30.60 -18.63 -1.55
N HIS A 676 29.83 -18.93 -0.52
CA HIS A 676 28.53 -18.28 -0.30
C HIS A 676 28.68 -16.93 0.39
N ILE A 677 27.88 -15.96 -0.05
CA ILE A 677 27.66 -14.70 0.64
C ILE A 677 26.15 -14.47 0.78
N ASP A 678 25.67 -14.32 2.01
CA ASP A 678 24.35 -13.80 2.30
C ASP A 678 24.45 -12.41 2.93
N ALA A 679 24.39 -11.38 2.07
CA ALA A 679 24.42 -9.99 2.52
C ALA A 679 23.19 -9.62 3.37
N THR A 680 22.08 -10.34 3.23
CA THR A 680 20.85 -10.09 3.99
C THR A 680 21.01 -10.52 5.44
N TRP A 681 21.57 -11.71 5.68
CA TRP A 681 21.81 -12.22 7.04
C TRP A 681 23.07 -11.62 7.68
N ASN A 682 23.91 -10.94 6.88
CA ASN A 682 25.02 -10.10 7.36
C ASN A 682 24.60 -8.67 7.72
N ASP A 683 23.39 -8.24 7.33
CA ASP A 683 22.79 -6.97 7.76
C ASP A 683 22.18 -7.12 9.16
N PRO A 684 22.65 -6.38 10.18
CA PRO A 684 22.07 -6.45 11.52
C PRO A 684 20.60 -6.00 11.49
N VAL A 685 19.66 -6.87 11.89
CA VAL A 685 18.26 -6.47 12.11
C VAL A 685 17.96 -6.31 13.61
N PRO A 686 17.34 -5.20 14.07
CA PRO A 686 17.05 -3.98 13.31
C PRO A 686 18.33 -3.26 12.86
N ASP A 687 18.24 -2.59 11.71
CA ASP A 687 19.38 -1.90 11.08
C ASP A 687 20.15 -1.02 12.09
N VAL A 688 21.47 -1.20 12.10
CA VAL A 688 22.39 -0.39 12.88
C VAL A 688 23.29 0.33 11.88
N PRO A 689 23.09 1.64 11.63
CA PRO A 689 23.80 2.37 10.59
C PRO A 689 25.33 2.20 10.68
N GLY A 690 25.94 1.79 9.57
CA GLY A 690 27.39 1.61 9.45
C GLY A 690 27.95 0.35 10.11
N ARG A 691 27.12 -0.55 10.65
CA ARG A 691 27.56 -1.82 11.22
C ARG A 691 27.46 -2.95 10.20
N VAL A 692 28.62 -3.52 9.86
CA VAL A 692 28.71 -4.70 8.98
C VAL A 692 28.93 -5.96 9.82
N ARG A 693 28.21 -7.05 9.52
CA ARG A 693 28.51 -8.39 10.04
C ARG A 693 29.06 -9.29 8.94
N TYR A 694 29.67 -10.40 9.35
CA TYR A 694 30.31 -11.36 8.45
C TYR A 694 29.90 -12.80 8.74
N ASP A 695 28.77 -13.00 9.43
CA ASP A 695 28.29 -14.30 9.90
C ASP A 695 28.08 -15.29 8.74
N TYR A 696 27.73 -14.79 7.55
CA TYR A 696 27.48 -15.52 6.30
C TYR A 696 28.34 -14.98 5.15
N TYR A 697 29.53 -14.45 5.44
CA TYR A 697 30.49 -14.00 4.44
C TYR A 697 31.49 -15.11 4.07
N ASN A 698 31.63 -15.38 2.78
CA ASN A 698 32.51 -16.40 2.19
C ASN A 698 32.45 -17.77 2.88
N ARG A 699 31.26 -18.35 3.01
CA ARG A 699 31.05 -19.66 3.66
C ARG A 699 31.17 -20.81 2.66
N SER A 700 31.66 -21.95 3.13
CA SER A 700 31.57 -23.22 2.38
C SER A 700 30.15 -23.81 2.47
N ASP A 701 29.83 -24.74 1.58
CA ASP A 701 28.60 -25.54 1.58
C ASP A 701 28.29 -26.13 2.96
N ALA A 702 29.32 -26.66 3.64
CA ALA A 702 29.20 -27.29 4.94
C ALA A 702 28.89 -26.26 6.05
N GLN A 703 29.38 -25.04 5.91
CA GLN A 703 29.11 -23.94 6.85
C GLN A 703 27.75 -23.29 6.62
N MET A 704 27.23 -23.30 5.38
CA MET A 704 25.90 -22.78 5.06
C MET A 704 24.76 -23.74 5.40
N ALA A 705 24.98 -25.06 5.21
CA ALA A 705 23.95 -26.10 5.35
C ALA A 705 23.15 -26.10 6.68
N PRO A 706 23.69 -25.70 7.84
CA PRO A 706 22.93 -25.69 9.09
C PRO A 706 21.74 -24.73 9.09
N THR A 707 21.80 -23.62 8.34
CA THR A 707 20.72 -22.62 8.29
C THR A 707 20.12 -22.42 6.91
N HIS A 708 20.79 -22.90 5.86
CA HIS A 708 20.39 -22.78 4.46
C HIS A 708 20.24 -24.15 3.79
N SER A 709 19.26 -24.27 2.90
CA SER A 709 19.09 -25.43 2.01
C SER A 709 18.87 -24.98 0.56
N TRP A 710 19.51 -25.67 -0.38
CA TRP A 710 19.40 -25.41 -1.83
C TRP A 710 19.60 -26.72 -2.59
N ASP A 711 19.22 -26.71 -3.86
CA ASP A 711 19.52 -27.83 -4.76
C ASP A 711 20.99 -27.76 -5.18
N ARG A 712 21.79 -28.70 -4.70
CA ARG A 712 23.24 -28.72 -4.92
C ARG A 712 23.62 -29.06 -6.35
N ASP A 713 22.72 -29.68 -7.11
CA ASP A 713 23.00 -30.10 -8.48
C ASP A 713 22.89 -28.92 -9.47
N LEU A 714 22.24 -27.82 -9.07
CA LEU A 714 22.02 -26.63 -9.90
C LEU A 714 23.15 -25.58 -9.81
N TYR A 715 24.05 -25.69 -8.83
CA TYR A 715 25.04 -24.64 -8.54
C TYR A 715 26.45 -25.19 -8.33
N PRO A 716 27.50 -24.40 -8.60
CA PRO A 716 28.87 -24.79 -8.28
C PRO A 716 29.05 -25.07 -6.78
N ALA A 717 29.80 -26.12 -6.45
CA ALA A 717 30.00 -26.52 -5.07
C ALA A 717 31.07 -25.66 -4.36
N ALA A 718 30.74 -25.12 -3.18
CA ALA A 718 31.67 -24.40 -2.32
C ALA A 718 32.31 -25.35 -1.29
N LEU A 719 33.24 -26.20 -1.73
CA LEU A 719 33.79 -27.29 -0.90
C LEU A 719 34.90 -26.86 0.07
N THR A 720 35.65 -25.81 -0.29
CA THR A 720 36.83 -25.37 0.45
C THR A 720 36.43 -24.32 1.49
N PRO A 721 36.80 -24.43 2.77
CA PRO A 721 36.64 -23.33 3.73
C PRO A 721 37.45 -22.10 3.32
N TYR A 722 36.93 -20.90 3.59
CA TYR A 722 37.63 -19.67 3.22
C TYR A 722 38.91 -19.50 4.05
N PRO A 723 40.08 -19.28 3.41
CA PRO A 723 41.38 -19.38 4.08
C PRO A 723 41.76 -18.12 4.89
N TYR A 724 41.07 -17.00 4.69
CA TYR A 724 41.39 -15.73 5.35
C TYR A 724 40.44 -15.45 6.52
N PRO A 725 40.95 -15.05 7.69
CA PRO A 725 40.12 -14.69 8.81
C PRO A 725 39.30 -13.44 8.49
N VAL A 726 38.01 -13.51 8.78
CA VAL A 726 37.08 -12.39 8.65
C VAL A 726 36.95 -11.74 10.03
N ASN A 727 37.89 -10.85 10.35
CA ASN A 727 37.84 -10.02 11.55
C ASN A 727 37.19 -8.68 11.26
#